data_AF-A0A176WFT8-F1
#
_entry.id   AF-A0A176WFT8-F1
#
_cell.length_a   1.000
_cell.length_b   1.000
_cell.length_c   1.000
_cell.angle_alpha   90.00
_cell.angle_beta   90.00
_cell.angle_gamma   90.00
#
_symmetry.space_group_name_H-M   'P 1'
#
loop_
_entity.id
_entity.type
_entity.pdbx_description
1 polymer ?
#
loop_
_entity_poly.entity_id
_entity_poly.type
_entity_poly.pdbx_seq_one_letter_code
_entity_poly.pdbx_strand_id
1 'polypeptide(L)'
;MAGKGVFKDLLDGDVYKYYADGEWKRSSSGASVNILNPSTRKVQYKVQACTQEEVNKIMDSAKAAQKLWAKTPLWKRAEALHRAAAILKENKVPIAESLVKEVAKPQKDAITEVVRSGDLISYTAEEGIRILVEGKFLVSDSFPGNDRNKLCMSSKIPLGVILAIPPFNYPVNLAVSKIGPALIAGNALVLKPPTQGAVSCLHMVHCFHLAGFPKGLISAVTGKGSEIGDFLTMHPTVNCISFTGGDTGIAIARKASMIPLQMELGGKDACIVLEDADLDLAATNIVKGGYSYSGQRCTAVKVVLAFESIADMLVAKVNQKIAKLTIGPPEEDCDITPVVSESSANFIEGLVKDAREKGAKFHQEWKRDGNLIWPVLIDHVRPDMRIAWEEPFGPVLPVIRIKTVEEGIHHCNANNFGLQGCVFTKDINKAIMIADAMETGTVQINSAPARGPDHFPFQGLRDSGIGSQGITNSINMMTKTKSTAPSTETEMHVGYDCVPLFPYEPREAQGLLDLMGDRPWVKKNPHVAPKLAGKSPLKKREASRKSPLKLNSGSERTTRATGGGASCSTLRSLSRTVDALLQTRSKQQQDPYLNLSELDSRDSGCNISLRQLLDAVEKSMEKHLPHPPVLTTCPSPSCVRSPTSPTERTFERITLEVIQE
;
A
#
# COMPACT_ATOMS: atom_id res chain seq x y z
N MET A 1 12.85 -26.19 -18.94
CA MET A 1 11.72 -27.12 -18.80
C MET A 1 10.38 -26.37 -18.66
N ALA A 2 10.22 -25.20 -19.27
CA ALA A 2 8.95 -24.47 -19.33
C ALA A 2 7.91 -25.29 -20.13
N GLY A 3 6.87 -25.80 -19.47
CA GLY A 3 5.87 -26.69 -20.07
C GLY A 3 5.88 -28.16 -19.63
N LYS A 4 6.68 -28.55 -18.62
CA LYS A 4 6.62 -29.89 -18.01
C LYS A 4 5.86 -29.86 -16.67
N GLY A 5 5.30 -31.01 -16.27
CA GLY A 5 4.56 -31.13 -15.00
C GLY A 5 3.25 -30.35 -15.02
N VAL A 6 2.97 -29.62 -13.94
CA VAL A 6 1.72 -28.86 -13.77
C VAL A 6 1.48 -27.83 -14.89
N PHE A 7 2.54 -27.32 -15.52
CA PHE A 7 2.42 -26.29 -16.57
C PHE A 7 2.17 -26.83 -17.99
N LYS A 8 1.94 -28.13 -18.16
CA LYS A 8 1.73 -28.73 -19.49
C LYS A 8 0.51 -28.13 -20.21
N ASP A 9 -0.53 -27.80 -19.46
CA ASP A 9 -1.80 -27.32 -20.00
C ASP A 9 -1.72 -25.91 -20.59
N LEU A 10 -0.61 -25.19 -20.38
CA LEU A 10 -0.39 -23.86 -20.96
C LEU A 10 -0.07 -23.93 -22.46
N LEU A 11 0.39 -25.08 -22.94
CA LEU A 11 0.91 -25.24 -24.29
C LEU A 11 -0.11 -25.86 -25.23
N ASP A 12 -0.01 -25.46 -26.49
CA ASP A 12 -0.61 -26.06 -27.67
C ASP A 12 0.49 -26.25 -28.71
N GLY A 13 1.07 -27.45 -28.75
CA GLY A 13 2.34 -27.68 -29.43
C GLY A 13 3.48 -26.89 -28.77
N ASP A 14 4.09 -25.97 -29.52
CA ASP A 14 5.15 -25.07 -29.06
C ASP A 14 4.65 -23.64 -28.74
N VAL A 15 3.33 -23.41 -28.79
CA VAL A 15 2.72 -22.09 -28.57
C VAL A 15 1.95 -22.04 -27.26
N TYR A 16 2.18 -21.01 -26.47
CA TYR A 16 1.44 -20.75 -25.23
C TYR A 16 0.04 -20.21 -25.53
N LYS A 17 -0.95 -20.84 -24.90
CA LYS A 17 -2.37 -20.47 -24.91
C LYS A 17 -2.64 -19.24 -24.05
N TYR A 18 -3.73 -18.55 -24.34
CA TYR A 18 -4.27 -17.50 -23.46
C TYR A 18 -5.20 -18.10 -22.41
N TYR A 19 -5.50 -17.35 -21.35
CA TYR A 19 -6.34 -17.82 -20.23
C TYR A 19 -7.66 -17.05 -20.16
N ALA A 20 -8.78 -17.76 -20.19
CA ALA A 20 -10.11 -17.17 -20.08
C ALA A 20 -11.13 -18.20 -19.57
N ASP A 21 -12.16 -17.75 -18.86
CA ASP A 21 -13.25 -18.61 -18.34
C ASP A 21 -12.78 -19.81 -17.49
N GLY A 22 -11.62 -19.67 -16.84
CA GLY A 22 -11.03 -20.74 -16.04
C GLY A 22 -10.28 -21.79 -16.84
N GLU A 23 -10.03 -21.56 -18.14
CA GLU A 23 -9.46 -22.54 -19.06
C GLU A 23 -8.33 -21.93 -19.92
N TRP A 24 -7.36 -22.76 -20.30
CA TRP A 24 -6.33 -22.41 -21.28
C TRP A 24 -6.86 -22.66 -22.70
N LYS A 25 -7.13 -21.58 -23.44
CA LYS A 25 -7.85 -21.62 -24.73
C LYS A 25 -6.92 -21.35 -25.91
N ARG A 26 -7.28 -21.90 -27.08
CA ARG A 26 -6.64 -21.60 -28.37
C ARG A 26 -7.29 -20.37 -28.98
N SER A 27 -6.48 -19.41 -29.44
CA SER A 27 -6.99 -18.25 -30.15
C SER A 27 -7.55 -18.61 -31.53
N SER A 28 -8.70 -18.04 -31.88
CA SER A 28 -9.31 -18.19 -33.20
C SER A 28 -8.50 -17.54 -34.33
N SER A 29 -7.53 -16.68 -34.01
CA SER A 29 -6.67 -16.05 -35.03
C SER A 29 -5.74 -17.05 -35.73
N GLY A 30 -5.37 -18.15 -35.05
CA GLY A 30 -4.27 -19.02 -35.47
C GLY A 30 -2.89 -18.36 -35.47
N ALA A 31 -2.80 -17.06 -35.11
CA ALA A 31 -1.58 -16.29 -35.13
C ALA A 31 -0.82 -16.40 -33.80
N SER A 32 0.49 -16.23 -33.86
CA SER A 32 1.36 -16.21 -32.68
C SER A 32 2.40 -15.10 -32.75
N VAL A 33 2.89 -14.69 -31.59
CA VAL A 33 3.93 -13.69 -31.43
C VAL A 33 5.19 -14.38 -30.90
N ASN A 34 6.30 -14.20 -31.60
CA ASN A 34 7.60 -14.70 -31.17
C ASN A 34 8.16 -13.86 -30.02
N ILE A 35 8.76 -14.53 -29.04
CA ILE A 35 9.46 -13.95 -27.92
C ILE A 35 10.91 -14.37 -28.02
N LEU A 36 11.83 -13.41 -28.11
CA LEU A 36 13.25 -13.67 -28.32
C LEU A 36 13.98 -13.81 -27.00
N ASN A 37 14.95 -14.70 -26.89
CA ASN A 37 15.87 -14.73 -25.74
C ASN A 37 16.87 -13.56 -25.90
N PRO A 38 16.96 -12.60 -24.95
CA PRO A 38 17.81 -11.43 -25.12
C PRO A 38 19.31 -11.75 -25.24
N SER A 39 19.78 -12.84 -24.62
CA SER A 39 21.18 -13.29 -24.68
C SER A 39 21.54 -13.90 -26.03
N THR A 40 20.67 -14.72 -26.59
CA THR A 40 20.95 -15.44 -27.85
C THR A 40 20.38 -14.76 -29.10
N ARG A 41 19.42 -13.85 -28.92
CA ARG A 41 18.63 -13.18 -29.96
C ARG A 41 17.82 -14.12 -30.86
N LYS A 42 17.63 -15.38 -30.44
CA LYS A 42 16.80 -16.38 -31.14
C LYS A 42 15.42 -16.49 -30.51
N VAL A 43 14.44 -17.00 -31.28
CA VAL A 43 13.09 -17.28 -30.77
C VAL A 43 13.19 -18.30 -29.64
N GLN A 44 12.67 -17.93 -28.48
CA GLN A 44 12.67 -18.74 -27.27
C GLN A 44 11.30 -19.32 -26.96
N TYR A 45 10.25 -18.51 -27.15
CA TYR A 45 8.86 -18.88 -26.91
C TYR A 45 7.94 -18.26 -27.97
N LYS A 46 6.71 -18.78 -28.04
CA LYS A 46 5.62 -18.22 -28.83
C LYS A 46 4.37 -18.11 -27.97
N VAL A 47 3.65 -17.00 -28.07
CA VAL A 47 2.34 -16.84 -27.42
C VAL A 47 1.28 -16.57 -28.47
N GLN A 48 0.05 -17.01 -28.25
CA GLN A 48 -1.05 -16.71 -29.17
C GLN A 48 -1.35 -15.21 -29.24
N ALA A 49 -1.78 -14.74 -30.41
CA ALA A 49 -2.26 -13.37 -30.58
C ALA A 49 -3.80 -13.35 -30.50
N CYS A 50 -4.33 -12.86 -29.38
CA CYS A 50 -5.78 -12.76 -29.18
C CYS A 50 -6.41 -11.74 -30.13
N THR A 51 -7.64 -12.02 -30.54
CA THR A 51 -8.46 -11.12 -31.38
C THR A 51 -9.25 -10.12 -30.54
N GLN A 52 -9.81 -9.09 -31.18
CA GLN A 52 -10.71 -8.14 -30.51
C GLN A 52 -11.97 -8.82 -29.98
N GLU A 53 -12.52 -9.79 -30.72
CA GLU A 53 -13.71 -10.55 -30.32
C GLU A 53 -13.44 -11.39 -29.07
N GLU A 54 -12.25 -11.95 -28.94
CA GLU A 54 -11.82 -12.68 -27.74
C GLU A 54 -11.66 -11.74 -26.54
N VAL A 55 -11.09 -10.55 -26.75
CA VAL A 55 -11.03 -9.50 -25.72
C VAL A 55 -12.43 -9.12 -25.23
N ASN A 56 -13.39 -8.90 -26.13
CA ASN A 56 -14.76 -8.53 -25.76
C ASN A 56 -15.42 -9.64 -24.91
N LYS A 57 -15.30 -10.90 -25.33
CA LYS A 57 -15.83 -12.05 -24.57
C LYS A 57 -15.21 -12.18 -23.17
N ILE A 58 -13.90 -11.97 -23.07
CA ILE A 58 -13.17 -11.97 -21.80
C ILE A 58 -13.69 -10.87 -20.88
N MET A 59 -13.90 -9.67 -21.40
CA MET A 59 -14.43 -8.53 -20.64
C MET A 59 -15.84 -8.81 -20.11
N ASP A 60 -16.72 -9.39 -20.93
CA ASP A 60 -18.07 -9.76 -20.52
C ASP A 60 -18.08 -10.82 -19.42
N SER A 61 -17.22 -11.84 -19.55
CA SER A 61 -17.04 -12.87 -18.52
C SER A 61 -16.50 -12.30 -17.22
N ALA A 62 -15.48 -11.44 -17.28
CA ALA A 62 -14.92 -10.76 -16.11
C ALA A 62 -15.98 -9.94 -15.38
N LYS A 63 -16.82 -9.19 -16.11
CA LYS A 63 -17.93 -8.42 -15.56
C LYS A 63 -18.98 -9.29 -14.85
N ALA A 64 -19.28 -10.46 -15.39
CA ALA A 64 -20.20 -11.41 -14.77
C ALA A 64 -19.61 -12.03 -13.49
N ALA A 65 -18.37 -12.54 -13.58
CA ALA A 65 -17.66 -13.16 -12.47
C ALA A 65 -17.42 -12.18 -11.29
N GLN A 66 -17.12 -10.92 -11.60
CA GLN A 66 -16.90 -9.86 -10.62
C GLN A 66 -18.07 -9.70 -9.65
N LYS A 67 -19.32 -9.71 -10.17
CA LYS A 67 -20.53 -9.54 -9.36
C LYS A 67 -20.70 -10.64 -8.32
N LEU A 68 -20.29 -11.87 -8.67
CA LEU A 68 -20.31 -13.01 -7.75
C LEU A 68 -19.17 -12.92 -6.74
N TRP A 69 -17.96 -12.56 -7.20
CA TRP A 69 -16.78 -12.43 -6.34
C TRP A 69 -16.89 -11.31 -5.30
N ALA A 70 -17.53 -10.19 -5.65
CA ALA A 70 -17.81 -9.11 -4.71
C ALA A 70 -18.66 -9.56 -3.51
N LYS A 71 -19.51 -10.59 -3.71
CA LYS A 71 -20.35 -11.19 -2.65
C LYS A 71 -19.62 -12.28 -1.85
N THR A 72 -18.48 -12.77 -2.33
CA THR A 72 -17.67 -13.74 -1.58
C THR A 72 -17.20 -13.10 -0.27
N PRO A 73 -17.36 -13.78 0.89
CA PRO A 73 -16.87 -13.25 2.17
C PRO A 73 -15.39 -12.85 2.10
N LEU A 74 -15.06 -11.70 2.70
CA LEU A 74 -13.72 -11.11 2.61
C LEU A 74 -12.60 -12.09 3.03
N TRP A 75 -12.80 -12.83 4.12
CA TRP A 75 -11.85 -13.83 4.60
C TRP A 75 -11.63 -14.99 3.61
N LYS A 76 -12.66 -15.38 2.84
CA LYS A 76 -12.53 -16.37 1.76
C LYS A 76 -11.73 -15.85 0.58
N ARG A 77 -11.80 -14.54 0.29
CA ARG A 77 -10.94 -13.91 -0.71
C ARG A 77 -9.47 -13.94 -0.29
N ALA A 78 -9.18 -13.64 0.98
CA ALA A 78 -7.84 -13.74 1.54
C ALA A 78 -7.30 -15.18 1.56
N GLU A 79 -8.13 -16.15 1.97
CA GLU A 79 -7.79 -17.58 1.95
C GLU A 79 -7.36 -18.05 0.54
N ALA A 80 -8.08 -17.61 -0.51
CA ALA A 80 -7.73 -17.93 -1.89
C ALA A 80 -6.39 -17.30 -2.34
N LEU A 81 -6.11 -16.07 -1.91
CA LEU A 81 -4.83 -15.39 -2.20
C LEU A 81 -3.66 -16.09 -1.49
N HIS A 82 -3.82 -16.51 -0.24
CA HIS A 82 -2.79 -17.29 0.46
C HIS A 82 -2.49 -18.62 -0.20
N ARG A 83 -3.51 -19.33 -0.70
CA ARG A 83 -3.30 -20.53 -1.50
C ARG A 83 -2.50 -20.24 -2.77
N ALA A 84 -2.85 -19.19 -3.52
CA ALA A 84 -2.09 -18.79 -4.70
C ALA A 84 -0.64 -18.43 -4.37
N ALA A 85 -0.41 -17.72 -3.26
CA ALA A 85 0.93 -17.36 -2.80
C ALA A 85 1.78 -18.60 -2.48
N ALA A 86 1.21 -19.60 -1.80
CA ALA A 86 1.90 -20.86 -1.51
C ALA A 86 2.28 -21.61 -2.79
N ILE A 87 1.31 -21.81 -3.69
CA ILE A 87 1.52 -22.51 -4.98
C ILE A 87 2.59 -21.79 -5.82
N LEU A 88 2.59 -20.45 -5.82
CA LEU A 88 3.57 -19.65 -6.53
C LEU A 88 5.00 -19.88 -5.97
N LYS A 89 5.17 -19.90 -4.65
CA LYS A 89 6.47 -20.16 -3.99
C LYS A 89 6.95 -21.60 -4.16
N GLU A 90 6.04 -22.56 -4.18
CA GLU A 90 6.34 -23.97 -4.47
C GLU A 90 6.88 -24.13 -5.90
N ASN A 91 6.29 -23.41 -6.86
CA ASN A 91 6.67 -23.46 -8.27
C ASN A 91 7.68 -22.38 -8.70
N LYS A 92 8.45 -21.83 -7.76
CA LYS A 92 9.43 -20.75 -8.04
C LYS A 92 10.46 -21.08 -9.11
N VAL A 93 10.93 -22.33 -9.16
CA VAL A 93 12.01 -22.76 -10.07
C VAL A 93 11.57 -22.69 -11.56
N PRO A 94 10.48 -23.36 -11.99
CA PRO A 94 10.07 -23.29 -13.40
C PRO A 94 9.67 -21.87 -13.84
N ILE A 95 9.12 -21.06 -12.94
CA ILE A 95 8.82 -19.65 -13.24
C ILE A 95 10.12 -18.86 -13.42
N ALA A 96 11.10 -19.02 -12.52
CA ALA A 96 12.40 -18.38 -12.65
C ALA A 96 13.15 -18.80 -13.91
N GLU A 97 13.10 -20.07 -14.31
CA GLU A 97 13.68 -20.52 -15.60
C GLU A 97 13.12 -19.73 -16.79
N SER A 98 11.81 -19.42 -16.77
CA SER A 98 11.20 -18.60 -17.83
C SER A 98 11.70 -17.16 -17.76
N LEU A 99 11.83 -16.55 -16.58
CA LEU A 99 12.38 -15.20 -16.41
C LEU A 99 13.81 -15.08 -16.92
N VAL A 100 14.68 -16.05 -16.61
CA VAL A 100 16.08 -16.06 -17.10
C VAL A 100 16.12 -16.05 -18.62
N LYS A 101 15.34 -16.90 -19.28
CA LYS A 101 15.37 -17.05 -20.75
C LYS A 101 14.61 -15.96 -21.48
N GLU A 102 13.54 -15.46 -20.87
CA GLU A 102 12.62 -14.51 -21.48
C GLU A 102 13.09 -13.08 -21.27
N VAL A 103 13.64 -12.72 -20.11
CA VAL A 103 13.99 -11.32 -19.81
C VAL A 103 15.44 -11.16 -19.36
N ALA A 104 16.27 -12.19 -19.52
CA ALA A 104 17.70 -12.16 -19.18
C ALA A 104 18.00 -11.71 -17.74
N LYS A 105 17.11 -12.05 -16.81
CA LYS A 105 17.31 -11.78 -15.38
C LYS A 105 18.26 -12.82 -14.77
N PRO A 106 19.25 -12.43 -13.96
CA PRO A 106 20.07 -13.38 -13.20
C PRO A 106 19.20 -14.41 -12.45
N GLN A 107 19.62 -15.67 -12.43
CA GLN A 107 18.84 -16.79 -11.88
C GLN A 107 18.43 -16.55 -10.41
N LYS A 108 19.33 -16.05 -9.56
CA LYS A 108 19.04 -15.70 -8.15
C LYS A 108 18.00 -14.59 -8.03
N ASP A 109 18.10 -13.57 -8.87
CA ASP A 109 17.15 -12.46 -8.88
C ASP A 109 15.77 -12.91 -9.40
N ALA A 110 15.75 -13.82 -10.38
CA ALA A 110 14.52 -14.42 -10.89
C ALA A 110 13.80 -15.26 -9.82
N ILE A 111 14.53 -16.06 -9.03
CA ILE A 111 13.96 -16.79 -7.89
C ILE A 111 13.44 -15.82 -6.82
N THR A 112 14.25 -14.80 -6.49
CA THR A 112 13.88 -13.76 -5.52
C THR A 112 12.60 -13.05 -5.94
N GLU A 113 12.44 -12.74 -7.22
CA GLU A 113 11.22 -12.13 -7.74
C GLU A 113 9.98 -12.98 -7.46
N VAL A 114 10.04 -14.30 -7.73
CA VAL A 114 8.88 -15.18 -7.54
C VAL A 114 8.54 -15.36 -6.06
N VAL A 115 9.56 -15.52 -5.20
CA VAL A 115 9.36 -15.62 -3.75
C VAL A 115 8.74 -14.34 -3.19
N ARG A 116 9.33 -13.18 -3.50
CA ARG A 116 8.82 -11.86 -3.12
C ARG A 116 7.39 -11.64 -3.62
N SER A 117 7.05 -12.16 -4.80
CA SER A 117 5.69 -12.08 -5.35
C SER A 117 4.67 -12.85 -4.50
N GLY A 118 5.04 -14.04 -4.03
CA GLY A 118 4.21 -14.78 -3.07
C GLY A 118 4.08 -14.06 -1.73
N ASP A 119 5.17 -13.47 -1.20
CA ASP A 119 5.14 -12.68 0.03
C ASP A 119 4.22 -11.45 -0.11
N LEU A 120 4.30 -10.75 -1.24
CA LEU A 120 3.45 -9.61 -1.56
C LEU A 120 1.98 -10.01 -1.57
N ILE A 121 1.62 -11.12 -2.22
CA ILE A 121 0.23 -11.61 -2.26
C ILE A 121 -0.28 -11.91 -0.84
N SER A 122 0.50 -12.65 -0.04
CA SER A 122 0.11 -12.98 1.33
C SER A 122 -0.07 -11.73 2.19
N TYR A 123 0.87 -10.78 2.13
CA TYR A 123 0.74 -9.53 2.87
C TYR A 123 -0.48 -8.72 2.41
N THR A 124 -0.73 -8.66 1.09
CA THR A 124 -1.89 -7.97 0.52
C THR A 124 -3.22 -8.58 0.98
N ALA A 125 -3.28 -9.90 1.15
CA ALA A 125 -4.45 -10.58 1.67
C ALA A 125 -4.74 -10.16 3.13
N GLU A 126 -3.70 -10.14 3.97
CA GLU A 126 -3.80 -9.72 5.38
C GLU A 126 -4.18 -8.26 5.53
N GLU A 127 -3.48 -7.38 4.82
CA GLU A 127 -3.74 -5.94 4.87
C GLU A 127 -5.12 -5.61 4.29
N GLY A 128 -5.51 -6.29 3.21
CA GLY A 128 -6.83 -6.13 2.62
C GLY A 128 -7.97 -6.52 3.55
N ILE A 129 -7.81 -7.52 4.42
CA ILE A 129 -8.83 -7.81 5.46
C ILE A 129 -9.03 -6.59 6.36
N ARG A 130 -7.94 -5.99 6.86
CA ARG A 130 -7.97 -4.88 7.82
C ARG A 130 -8.62 -3.64 7.20
N ILE A 131 -8.17 -3.23 6.02
CA ILE A 131 -8.61 -1.94 5.45
C ILE A 131 -9.97 -2.02 4.76
N LEU A 132 -10.43 -3.21 4.34
CA LEU A 132 -11.73 -3.38 3.68
C LEU A 132 -12.87 -3.63 4.66
N VAL A 133 -12.59 -4.10 5.89
CA VAL A 133 -13.61 -4.20 6.95
C VAL A 133 -13.91 -2.84 7.56
N GLU A 134 -12.96 -1.91 7.50
CA GLU A 134 -13.15 -0.55 7.99
C GLU A 134 -14.26 0.19 7.22
N GLY A 135 -15.17 0.77 8.00
CA GLY A 135 -16.18 1.71 7.54
C GLY A 135 -16.19 2.95 8.44
N LYS A 136 -16.98 3.95 8.05
CA LYS A 136 -17.24 5.12 8.92
C LYS A 136 -18.72 5.25 9.19
N PHE A 137 -19.05 5.61 10.42
CA PHE A 137 -20.38 6.01 10.81
C PHE A 137 -20.35 7.51 11.12
N LEU A 138 -21.12 8.28 10.39
CA LEU A 138 -21.20 9.74 10.51
C LEU A 138 -22.60 10.16 10.93
N VAL A 139 -22.67 11.24 11.70
CA VAL A 139 -23.90 11.88 12.15
C VAL A 139 -23.98 13.31 11.61
N SER A 140 -25.17 13.78 11.27
CA SER A 140 -25.35 15.06 10.59
C SER A 140 -25.08 16.30 11.45
N ASP A 141 -25.22 16.22 12.77
CA ASP A 141 -25.00 17.33 13.72
C ASP A 141 -23.54 17.77 13.84
N SER A 142 -22.62 17.06 13.19
CA SER A 142 -21.22 17.47 13.07
C SER A 142 -21.01 18.60 12.05
N PHE A 143 -22.04 18.99 11.28
CA PHE A 143 -21.98 20.10 10.32
C PHE A 143 -23.04 21.17 10.63
N PRO A 144 -22.67 22.48 10.70
CA PRO A 144 -23.59 23.55 11.05
C PRO A 144 -24.90 23.54 10.23
N GLY A 145 -26.03 23.75 10.91
CA GLY A 145 -27.35 23.80 10.29
C GLY A 145 -28.07 22.46 10.15
N ASN A 146 -27.56 21.38 10.78
CA ASN A 146 -28.21 20.08 10.80
C ASN A 146 -28.46 19.60 12.23
N ASP A 147 -29.64 19.04 12.48
CA ASP A 147 -29.94 18.29 13.70
C ASP A 147 -29.34 16.88 13.65
N ARG A 148 -29.28 16.19 14.80
CA ARG A 148 -28.78 14.82 14.91
C ARG A 148 -29.82 13.77 14.50
N ASN A 149 -30.37 13.90 13.29
CA ASN A 149 -31.43 13.04 12.78
C ASN A 149 -31.05 12.21 11.54
N LYS A 150 -29.89 12.45 10.92
CA LYS A 150 -29.41 11.64 9.79
C LYS A 150 -28.16 10.88 10.16
N LEU A 151 -28.15 9.61 9.77
CA LEU A 151 -27.01 8.70 9.90
C LEU A 151 -26.41 8.48 8.51
N CYS A 152 -25.10 8.28 8.44
CA CYS A 152 -24.41 7.88 7.22
C CYS A 152 -23.43 6.76 7.52
N MET A 153 -23.66 5.59 6.93
CA MET A 153 -22.73 4.45 6.96
C MET A 153 -21.95 4.42 5.66
N SER A 154 -20.62 4.56 5.72
CA SER A 154 -19.75 4.47 4.55
C SER A 154 -18.90 3.20 4.58
N SER A 155 -18.84 2.49 3.47
CA SER A 155 -18.00 1.29 3.29
C SER A 155 -17.24 1.34 1.96
N LYS A 156 -16.20 0.50 1.80
CA LYS A 156 -15.48 0.33 0.54
C LYS A 156 -16.18 -0.71 -0.34
N ILE A 157 -16.32 -0.40 -1.62
CA ILE A 157 -16.84 -1.30 -2.65
C ILE A 157 -15.81 -1.47 -3.79
N PRO A 158 -15.75 -2.64 -4.46
CA PRO A 158 -14.92 -2.80 -5.65
C PRO A 158 -15.35 -1.87 -6.78
N LEU A 159 -14.41 -1.54 -7.67
CA LEU A 159 -14.67 -0.76 -8.87
C LEU A 159 -15.34 -1.57 -9.99
N GLY A 160 -15.01 -2.86 -10.12
CA GLY A 160 -15.51 -3.73 -11.18
C GLY A 160 -14.39 -4.52 -11.84
N VAL A 161 -14.15 -4.33 -13.13
CA VAL A 161 -13.08 -5.01 -13.88
C VAL A 161 -11.83 -4.14 -13.91
N ILE A 162 -10.71 -4.68 -13.41
CA ILE A 162 -9.40 -4.03 -13.43
C ILE A 162 -8.61 -4.57 -14.63
N LEU A 163 -8.10 -3.68 -15.48
CA LEU A 163 -7.12 -4.01 -16.50
C LEU A 163 -5.72 -3.84 -15.93
N ALA A 164 -4.98 -4.93 -15.80
CA ALA A 164 -3.61 -4.92 -15.28
C ALA A 164 -2.60 -5.13 -16.42
N ILE A 165 -1.63 -4.22 -16.53
CA ILE A 165 -0.60 -4.23 -17.58
C ILE A 165 0.78 -4.05 -16.93
N PRO A 166 1.50 -5.14 -16.60
CA PRO A 166 2.86 -5.08 -16.07
C PRO A 166 3.92 -4.85 -17.18
N PRO A 167 5.15 -4.45 -16.83
CA PRO A 167 6.28 -4.30 -17.74
C PRO A 167 7.10 -5.58 -17.85
N PHE A 168 8.08 -5.62 -18.75
CA PHE A 168 8.95 -6.78 -18.95
C PHE A 168 9.94 -7.02 -17.80
N ASN A 169 10.36 -5.98 -17.07
CA ASN A 169 11.53 -6.06 -16.21
C ASN A 169 11.28 -6.81 -14.88
N TYR A 170 10.05 -6.82 -14.40
CA TYR A 170 9.57 -7.64 -13.28
C TYR A 170 8.16 -8.17 -13.60
N PRO A 171 8.02 -9.04 -14.60
CA PRO A 171 6.73 -9.36 -15.17
C PRO A 171 5.85 -10.12 -14.16
N VAL A 172 6.44 -10.93 -13.26
CA VAL A 172 5.69 -11.63 -12.21
C VAL A 172 5.40 -10.69 -11.05
N ASN A 173 6.40 -10.02 -10.50
CA ASN A 173 6.21 -9.20 -9.30
C ASN A 173 5.30 -8.00 -9.54
N LEU A 174 5.47 -7.31 -10.67
CA LEU A 174 4.64 -6.16 -11.00
C LEU A 174 3.27 -6.56 -11.55
N ALA A 175 3.07 -7.82 -11.98
CA ALA A 175 1.73 -8.36 -12.17
C ALA A 175 1.05 -8.54 -10.82
N VAL A 176 1.62 -9.33 -9.90
CA VAL A 176 0.96 -9.65 -8.62
C VAL A 176 0.67 -8.42 -7.77
N SER A 177 1.50 -7.38 -7.88
CA SER A 177 1.26 -6.07 -7.23
C SER A 177 -0.04 -5.38 -7.67
N LYS A 178 -0.65 -5.85 -8.77
CA LYS A 178 -1.94 -5.43 -9.31
C LYS A 178 -3.02 -6.48 -9.08
N ILE A 179 -2.67 -7.76 -9.22
CA ILE A 179 -3.60 -8.89 -9.04
C ILE A 179 -4.09 -8.99 -7.59
N GLY A 180 -3.16 -9.00 -6.63
CA GLY A 180 -3.47 -9.09 -5.20
C GLY A 180 -4.50 -8.05 -4.75
N PRO A 181 -4.23 -6.74 -4.92
CA PRO A 181 -5.13 -5.69 -4.47
C PRO A 181 -6.48 -5.71 -5.22
N ALA A 182 -6.49 -6.04 -6.51
CA ALA A 182 -7.73 -6.15 -7.28
C ALA A 182 -8.65 -7.24 -6.70
N LEU A 183 -8.10 -8.43 -6.49
CA LEU A 183 -8.86 -9.60 -6.06
C LEU A 183 -9.32 -9.49 -4.61
N ILE A 184 -8.49 -9.01 -3.67
CA ILE A 184 -8.90 -8.86 -2.26
C ILE A 184 -10.03 -7.82 -2.11
N ALA A 185 -9.99 -6.75 -2.91
CA ALA A 185 -11.02 -5.71 -2.99
C ALA A 185 -12.35 -6.19 -3.58
N GLY A 186 -12.39 -7.37 -4.22
CA GLY A 186 -13.60 -7.93 -4.83
C GLY A 186 -13.79 -7.56 -6.31
N ASN A 187 -12.72 -7.16 -7.00
CA ASN A 187 -12.73 -6.90 -8.44
C ASN A 187 -12.45 -8.17 -9.26
N ALA A 188 -12.81 -8.14 -10.53
CA ALA A 188 -12.26 -9.07 -11.53
C ALA A 188 -11.01 -8.46 -12.18
N LEU A 189 -10.18 -9.32 -12.77
CA LEU A 189 -8.90 -8.93 -13.34
C LEU A 189 -8.75 -9.46 -14.77
N VAL A 190 -8.45 -8.56 -15.70
CA VAL A 190 -7.93 -8.90 -17.02
C VAL A 190 -6.46 -8.47 -17.06
N LEU A 191 -5.56 -9.45 -17.15
CA LEU A 191 -4.12 -9.23 -17.28
C LEU A 191 -3.74 -9.17 -18.76
N LYS A 192 -3.06 -8.11 -19.17
CA LYS A 192 -2.33 -8.10 -20.44
C LYS A 192 -0.83 -8.10 -20.11
N PRO A 193 -0.13 -9.24 -20.16
CA PRO A 193 1.29 -9.26 -19.91
C PRO A 193 2.07 -8.46 -20.98
N PRO A 194 3.30 -8.01 -20.67
CA PRO A 194 4.21 -7.54 -21.71
C PRO A 194 4.47 -8.68 -22.70
N THR A 195 4.68 -8.38 -23.98
CA THR A 195 4.99 -9.43 -24.96
C THR A 195 6.28 -10.15 -24.58
N GLN A 196 7.31 -9.38 -24.21
CA GLN A 196 8.52 -9.89 -23.57
C GLN A 196 8.26 -10.03 -22.06
N GLY A 197 8.14 -11.25 -21.54
CA GLY A 197 7.69 -11.51 -20.16
C GLY A 197 6.31 -12.17 -20.09
N ALA A 198 5.70 -12.50 -21.23
CA ALA A 198 4.39 -13.13 -21.28
C ALA A 198 4.42 -14.53 -20.68
N VAL A 199 5.43 -15.34 -20.98
CA VAL A 199 5.47 -16.75 -20.55
C VAL A 199 5.60 -16.85 -19.03
N SER A 200 6.46 -16.04 -18.42
CA SER A 200 6.58 -15.95 -16.95
C SER A 200 5.28 -15.51 -16.28
N CYS A 201 4.58 -14.52 -16.85
CA CYS A 201 3.23 -14.14 -16.42
C CYS A 201 2.22 -15.29 -16.54
N LEU A 202 2.22 -16.05 -17.64
CA LEU A 202 1.28 -17.16 -17.84
C LEU A 202 1.52 -18.30 -16.84
N HIS A 203 2.78 -18.62 -16.52
CA HIS A 203 3.09 -19.57 -15.45
C HIS A 203 2.56 -19.06 -14.09
N MET A 204 2.75 -17.78 -13.78
CA MET A 204 2.17 -17.18 -12.58
C MET A 204 0.64 -17.25 -12.57
N VAL A 205 -0.05 -16.92 -13.68
CA VAL A 205 -1.51 -17.04 -13.79
C VAL A 205 -1.97 -18.48 -13.56
N HIS A 206 -1.18 -19.46 -13.98
CA HIS A 206 -1.48 -20.86 -13.70
C HIS A 206 -1.49 -21.19 -12.21
N CYS A 207 -0.65 -20.55 -11.39
CA CYS A 207 -0.72 -20.71 -9.94
C CYS A 207 -2.05 -20.21 -9.35
N PHE A 208 -2.62 -19.13 -9.90
CA PHE A 208 -3.97 -18.69 -9.53
C PHE A 208 -5.05 -19.65 -10.04
N HIS A 209 -4.87 -20.23 -11.23
CA HIS A 209 -5.77 -21.29 -11.73
C HIS A 209 -5.81 -22.49 -10.76
N LEU A 210 -4.64 -22.99 -10.35
CA LEU A 210 -4.52 -24.10 -9.41
C LEU A 210 -5.07 -23.77 -8.01
N ALA A 211 -5.07 -22.49 -7.61
CA ALA A 211 -5.65 -22.03 -6.35
C ALA A 211 -7.19 -22.03 -6.32
N GLY A 212 -7.84 -22.29 -7.46
CA GLY A 212 -9.29 -22.49 -7.58
C GLY A 212 -10.11 -21.21 -7.62
N PHE A 213 -9.59 -20.13 -8.21
CA PHE A 213 -10.37 -18.90 -8.38
C PHE A 213 -11.57 -19.13 -9.34
N PRO A 214 -12.71 -18.45 -9.14
CA PRO A 214 -13.88 -18.59 -10.00
C PRO A 214 -13.59 -18.38 -11.49
N LYS A 215 -14.26 -19.16 -12.35
CA LYS A 215 -14.19 -19.02 -13.81
C LYS A 215 -14.51 -17.58 -14.22
N GLY A 216 -13.71 -17.02 -15.13
CA GLY A 216 -13.86 -15.66 -15.64
C GLY A 216 -13.30 -14.55 -14.75
N LEU A 217 -13.01 -14.82 -13.47
CA LEU A 217 -12.55 -13.78 -12.53
C LEU A 217 -11.16 -13.25 -12.88
N ILE A 218 -10.28 -14.13 -13.36
CA ILE A 218 -8.93 -13.83 -13.81
C ILE A 218 -8.85 -14.28 -15.27
N SER A 219 -8.40 -13.40 -16.14
CA SER A 219 -8.10 -13.71 -17.54
C SER A 219 -6.73 -13.14 -17.93
N ALA A 220 -6.05 -13.77 -18.88
CA ALA A 220 -4.77 -13.30 -19.42
C ALA A 220 -4.85 -13.26 -20.95
N VAL A 221 -4.67 -12.05 -21.51
CA VAL A 221 -4.77 -11.78 -22.95
C VAL A 221 -3.38 -11.56 -23.53
N THR A 222 -2.96 -12.39 -24.48
CA THR A 222 -1.66 -12.30 -25.13
C THR A 222 -1.74 -11.71 -26.53
N GLY A 223 -0.67 -11.05 -26.97
CA GLY A 223 -0.60 -10.37 -28.26
C GLY A 223 0.34 -9.16 -28.23
N LYS A 224 0.54 -8.51 -29.37
CA LYS A 224 1.33 -7.28 -29.43
C LYS A 224 0.54 -6.11 -28.86
N GLY A 225 1.18 -5.29 -28.02
CA GLY A 225 0.54 -4.10 -27.46
C GLY A 225 0.03 -3.12 -28.51
N SER A 226 0.73 -3.02 -29.66
CA SER A 226 0.33 -2.19 -30.79
C SER A 226 -0.95 -2.67 -31.51
N GLU A 227 -1.36 -3.93 -31.31
CA GLU A 227 -2.50 -4.53 -32.01
C GLU A 227 -3.72 -4.61 -31.10
N ILE A 228 -3.55 -5.00 -29.83
CA ILE A 228 -4.67 -5.20 -28.88
C ILE A 228 -4.73 -4.17 -27.75
N GLY A 229 -3.73 -3.29 -27.63
CA GLY A 229 -3.60 -2.35 -26.51
C GLY A 229 -4.77 -1.37 -26.42
N ASP A 230 -5.09 -0.70 -27.53
CA ASP A 230 -6.20 0.27 -27.57
C ASP A 230 -7.56 -0.41 -27.34
N PHE A 231 -7.76 -1.63 -27.87
CA PHE A 231 -8.99 -2.41 -27.62
C PHE A 231 -9.20 -2.70 -26.14
N LEU A 232 -8.12 -2.94 -25.40
CA LEU A 232 -8.19 -3.20 -23.96
C LEU A 232 -8.38 -1.91 -23.16
N THR A 233 -7.57 -0.88 -23.42
CA THR A 233 -7.52 0.34 -22.60
C THR A 233 -8.71 1.27 -22.82
N MET A 234 -9.36 1.18 -23.99
CA MET A 234 -10.56 1.95 -24.32
C MET A 234 -11.86 1.14 -24.12
N HIS A 235 -11.77 -0.10 -23.63
CA HIS A 235 -12.95 -0.97 -23.50
C HIS A 235 -13.92 -0.43 -22.42
N PRO A 236 -15.23 -0.31 -22.71
CA PRO A 236 -16.20 0.31 -21.80
C PRO A 236 -16.46 -0.50 -20.50
N THR A 237 -16.08 -1.77 -20.48
CA THR A 237 -16.19 -2.63 -19.28
C THR A 237 -15.05 -2.41 -18.28
N VAL A 238 -13.93 -1.80 -18.68
CA VAL A 238 -12.81 -1.55 -17.75
C VAL A 238 -13.21 -0.45 -16.78
N ASN A 239 -12.98 -0.68 -15.48
CA ASN A 239 -13.33 0.26 -14.40
C ASN A 239 -12.10 0.89 -13.73
N CYS A 240 -10.90 0.39 -14.00
CA CYS A 240 -9.62 0.96 -13.61
C CYS A 240 -8.50 0.32 -14.43
N ILE A 241 -7.49 1.12 -14.79
CA ILE A 241 -6.28 0.62 -15.45
C ILE A 241 -5.12 0.75 -14.46
N SER A 242 -4.43 -0.36 -14.20
CA SER A 242 -3.16 -0.36 -13.48
C SER A 242 -2.05 -0.75 -14.46
N PHE A 243 -1.24 0.23 -14.83
CA PHE A 243 -0.19 0.09 -15.84
C PHE A 243 1.19 0.39 -15.23
N THR A 244 2.19 -0.35 -15.69
CA THR A 244 3.59 -0.02 -15.43
C THR A 244 4.41 -0.19 -16.70
N GLY A 245 5.20 0.81 -17.07
CA GLY A 245 5.96 0.83 -18.31
C GLY A 245 6.59 2.18 -18.61
N GLY A 246 6.92 2.47 -19.86
CA GLY A 246 7.42 3.78 -20.29
C GLY A 246 6.31 4.70 -20.83
N ASP A 247 6.66 5.54 -21.81
CA ASP A 247 5.80 6.57 -22.42
C ASP A 247 4.46 6.07 -22.96
N THR A 248 4.33 4.77 -23.23
CA THR A 248 3.03 4.14 -23.53
C THR A 248 1.97 4.48 -22.48
N GLY A 249 2.35 4.62 -21.21
CA GLY A 249 1.43 5.02 -20.15
C GLY A 249 0.83 6.42 -20.35
N ILE A 250 1.60 7.37 -20.89
CA ILE A 250 1.12 8.72 -21.23
C ILE A 250 0.09 8.62 -22.36
N ALA A 251 0.35 7.79 -23.38
CA ALA A 251 -0.60 7.55 -24.46
C ALA A 251 -1.90 6.89 -23.96
N ILE A 252 -1.80 5.95 -23.02
CA ILE A 252 -2.98 5.33 -22.39
C ILE A 252 -3.78 6.38 -21.61
N ALA A 253 -3.12 7.21 -20.79
CA ALA A 253 -3.80 8.23 -19.99
C ALA A 253 -4.58 9.25 -20.85
N ARG A 254 -4.09 9.55 -22.07
CA ARG A 254 -4.78 10.43 -23.02
C ARG A 254 -6.01 9.78 -23.68
N LYS A 255 -6.07 8.46 -23.76
CA LYS A 255 -7.14 7.70 -24.45
C LYS A 255 -8.14 7.05 -23.50
N ALA A 256 -7.78 6.85 -22.24
CA ALA A 256 -8.60 6.16 -21.27
C ALA A 256 -9.95 6.87 -21.03
N SER A 257 -10.96 6.10 -20.66
CA SER A 257 -12.28 6.61 -20.29
C SER A 257 -12.27 7.25 -18.88
N MET A 258 -13.45 7.65 -18.37
CA MET A 258 -13.61 8.24 -17.03
C MET A 258 -13.44 7.20 -15.91
N ILE A 259 -12.24 6.66 -15.77
CA ILE A 259 -11.87 5.62 -14.82
C ILE A 259 -10.58 6.01 -14.07
N PRO A 260 -10.35 5.48 -12.85
CA PRO A 260 -9.07 5.64 -12.17
C PRO A 260 -7.93 5.02 -12.98
N LEU A 261 -6.80 5.71 -12.96
CA LEU A 261 -5.55 5.29 -13.57
C LEU A 261 -4.49 5.17 -12.47
N GLN A 262 -3.93 3.99 -12.32
CA GLN A 262 -2.77 3.74 -11.47
C GLN A 262 -1.56 3.49 -12.39
N MET A 263 -0.78 4.54 -12.64
CA MET A 263 0.32 4.53 -13.60
C MET A 263 1.66 4.65 -12.87
N GLU A 264 2.55 3.69 -13.10
CA GLU A 264 3.95 3.77 -12.66
C GLU A 264 4.85 3.78 -13.90
N LEU A 265 5.50 4.90 -14.17
CA LEU A 265 6.23 5.12 -15.40
C LEU A 265 7.75 5.18 -15.17
N GLY A 266 8.47 5.76 -16.13
CA GLY A 266 9.91 5.92 -16.10
C GLY A 266 10.40 6.81 -14.95
N GLY A 267 11.70 6.75 -14.71
CA GLY A 267 12.36 7.58 -13.70
C GLY A 267 13.74 8.02 -14.14
N LYS A 268 14.24 9.12 -13.59
CA LYS A 268 15.63 9.56 -13.71
C LYS A 268 16.20 9.84 -12.32
N ASP A 269 16.08 8.85 -11.42
CA ASP A 269 16.34 9.06 -10.00
C ASP A 269 17.75 9.61 -9.75
N ALA A 270 17.78 10.80 -9.16
CA ALA A 270 18.99 11.54 -8.88
C ALA A 270 19.60 11.10 -7.54
N CYS A 271 20.91 10.88 -7.53
CA CYS A 271 21.70 10.60 -6.34
C CYS A 271 22.57 11.80 -5.99
N ILE A 272 22.17 12.59 -5.00
CA ILE A 272 22.91 13.77 -4.53
C ILE A 272 23.91 13.31 -3.47
N VAL A 273 25.20 13.59 -3.68
CA VAL A 273 26.28 13.22 -2.74
C VAL A 273 26.98 14.47 -2.24
N LEU A 274 26.81 14.76 -0.95
CA LEU A 274 27.34 15.95 -0.28
C LEU A 274 28.80 15.74 0.16
N GLU A 275 29.48 16.84 0.50
CA GLU A 275 30.89 16.85 0.88
C GLU A 275 31.21 15.98 2.12
N ASP A 276 30.25 15.89 3.06
CA ASP A 276 30.41 15.16 4.31
C ASP A 276 29.98 13.69 4.22
N ALA A 277 29.52 13.23 3.05
CA ALA A 277 29.02 11.90 2.83
C ALA A 277 30.07 10.81 3.15
N ASP A 278 29.61 9.67 3.64
CA ASP A 278 30.42 8.44 3.61
C ASP A 278 30.55 7.98 2.15
N LEU A 279 31.71 8.22 1.55
CA LEU A 279 31.96 7.92 0.14
C LEU A 279 32.02 6.42 -0.16
N ASP A 280 32.36 5.57 0.81
CA ASP A 280 32.37 4.11 0.61
C ASP A 280 30.95 3.55 0.62
N LEU A 281 30.10 4.06 1.53
CA LEU A 281 28.67 3.76 1.55
C LEU A 281 27.98 4.28 0.28
N ALA A 282 28.26 5.53 -0.11
CA ALA A 282 27.70 6.14 -1.32
C ALA A 282 28.11 5.35 -2.57
N ALA A 283 29.40 5.06 -2.76
CA ALA A 283 29.87 4.29 -3.90
C ALA A 283 29.24 2.88 -3.97
N THR A 284 29.06 2.22 -2.83
CA THR A 284 28.40 0.90 -2.77
C THR A 284 26.95 0.97 -3.23
N ASN A 285 26.20 1.96 -2.74
CA ASN A 285 24.80 2.13 -3.10
C ASN A 285 24.61 2.65 -4.53
N ILE A 286 25.50 3.51 -5.02
CA ILE A 286 25.50 3.96 -6.41
C ILE A 286 25.67 2.77 -7.36
N VAL A 287 26.64 1.89 -7.11
CA VAL A 287 26.85 0.72 -7.97
C VAL A 287 25.67 -0.25 -7.89
N LYS A 288 25.21 -0.58 -6.67
CA LYS A 288 24.03 -1.43 -6.47
C LYS A 288 22.78 -0.85 -7.15
N GLY A 289 22.55 0.44 -7.01
CA GLY A 289 21.37 1.14 -7.51
C GLY A 289 21.38 1.35 -9.02
N GLY A 290 22.54 1.68 -9.60
CA GLY A 290 22.67 2.01 -11.02
C GLY A 290 22.88 0.81 -11.94
N TYR A 291 23.46 -0.29 -11.44
CA TYR A 291 23.81 -1.44 -12.28
C TYR A 291 23.01 -2.71 -11.97
N SER A 292 22.21 -2.76 -10.90
CA SER A 292 21.33 -3.90 -10.63
C SER A 292 20.43 -4.19 -11.84
N TYR A 293 20.41 -5.45 -12.26
CA TYR A 293 19.72 -5.92 -13.47
C TYR A 293 20.07 -5.09 -14.73
N SER A 294 21.36 -4.77 -14.87
CA SER A 294 21.91 -3.96 -15.96
C SER A 294 21.23 -2.60 -16.09
N GLY A 295 20.77 -1.99 -14.99
CA GLY A 295 20.09 -0.70 -15.00
C GLY A 295 18.65 -0.71 -15.54
N GLN A 296 18.06 -1.89 -15.80
CA GLN A 296 16.71 -2.05 -16.37
C GLN A 296 15.60 -1.93 -15.29
N ARG A 297 15.65 -0.85 -14.51
CA ARG A 297 14.76 -0.62 -13.37
C ARG A 297 14.25 0.82 -13.41
N CYS A 298 12.95 1.01 -13.18
CA CYS A 298 12.37 2.35 -13.05
C CYS A 298 12.92 3.05 -11.80
N THR A 299 13.00 2.35 -10.67
CA THR A 299 13.66 2.82 -9.44
C THR A 299 15.15 2.44 -9.44
N ALA A 300 16.02 3.35 -9.86
CA ALA A 300 17.46 3.13 -9.96
C ALA A 300 18.22 4.45 -10.03
N VAL A 301 19.43 4.47 -9.47
CA VAL A 301 20.33 5.63 -9.61
C VAL A 301 20.68 5.79 -11.08
N LYS A 302 20.24 6.88 -11.70
CA LYS A 302 20.43 7.14 -13.14
C LYS A 302 21.17 8.43 -13.44
N VAL A 303 21.45 9.22 -12.42
CA VAL A 303 22.37 10.34 -12.45
C VAL A 303 22.95 10.55 -11.05
N VAL A 304 24.26 10.71 -10.96
CA VAL A 304 24.94 11.09 -9.71
C VAL A 304 25.25 12.57 -9.78
N LEU A 305 24.81 13.32 -8.77
CA LEU A 305 25.04 14.75 -8.59
C LEU A 305 26.03 14.89 -7.42
N ALA A 306 27.31 14.99 -7.72
CA ALA A 306 28.38 14.93 -6.73
C ALA A 306 29.02 16.31 -6.52
N PHE A 307 29.24 16.71 -5.27
CA PHE A 307 29.98 17.93 -4.97
C PHE A 307 31.39 17.89 -5.59
N GLU A 308 31.81 18.99 -6.23
CA GLU A 308 33.11 19.11 -6.91
C GLU A 308 34.29 18.71 -6.00
N SER A 309 34.23 19.08 -4.71
CA SER A 309 35.25 18.79 -3.70
C SER A 309 35.46 17.30 -3.41
N ILE A 310 34.45 16.45 -3.67
CA ILE A 310 34.51 14.99 -3.43
C ILE A 310 34.39 14.14 -4.69
N ALA A 311 34.07 14.74 -5.85
CA ALA A 311 33.71 14.03 -7.07
C ALA A 311 34.81 13.06 -7.54
N ASP A 312 36.07 13.48 -7.56
CA ASP A 312 37.18 12.62 -7.99
C ASP A 312 37.34 11.38 -7.11
N MET A 313 37.23 11.55 -5.78
CA MET A 313 37.32 10.45 -4.83
C MET A 313 36.13 9.48 -4.95
N LEU A 314 34.92 10.02 -5.09
CA LEU A 314 33.71 9.23 -5.28
C LEU A 314 33.79 8.41 -6.58
N VAL A 315 34.13 9.06 -7.69
CA VAL A 315 34.28 8.44 -9.01
C VAL A 315 35.32 7.32 -8.97
N ALA A 316 36.48 7.54 -8.32
CA ALA A 316 37.48 6.50 -8.14
C ALA A 316 36.94 5.27 -7.38
N LYS A 317 36.20 5.48 -6.28
CA LYS A 317 35.59 4.39 -5.49
C LYS A 317 34.50 3.64 -6.26
N VAL A 318 33.66 4.36 -7.02
CA VAL A 318 32.64 3.77 -7.90
C VAL A 318 33.31 2.90 -8.97
N ASN A 319 34.36 3.41 -9.63
CA ASN A 319 35.10 2.66 -10.64
C ASN A 319 35.72 1.37 -10.11
N GLN A 320 36.31 1.39 -8.91
CA GLN A 320 36.87 0.20 -8.28
C GLN A 320 35.80 -0.88 -8.03
N LYS A 321 34.55 -0.48 -7.77
CA LYS A 321 33.43 -1.40 -7.57
C LYS A 321 32.87 -1.90 -8.91
N ILE A 322 32.76 -1.04 -9.92
CA ILE A 322 32.37 -1.44 -11.29
C ILE A 322 33.32 -2.52 -11.83
N ALA A 323 34.63 -2.39 -11.59
CA ALA A 323 35.63 -3.36 -12.03
C ALA A 323 35.45 -4.77 -11.43
N LYS A 324 34.64 -4.92 -10.39
CA LYS A 324 34.33 -6.22 -9.74
C LYS A 324 33.04 -6.86 -10.26
N LEU A 325 32.26 -6.15 -11.08
CA LEU A 325 31.01 -6.67 -11.63
C LEU A 325 31.33 -7.77 -12.65
N THR A 326 30.66 -8.90 -12.49
CA THR A 326 30.68 -10.01 -13.45
C THR A 326 29.75 -9.69 -14.63
N ILE A 327 30.16 -10.04 -15.85
CA ILE A 327 29.48 -9.64 -17.09
C ILE A 327 29.33 -10.88 -17.95
N GLY A 328 28.10 -11.23 -18.32
CA GLY A 328 27.87 -12.47 -19.05
C GLY A 328 26.42 -12.95 -19.06
N PRO A 329 26.22 -14.26 -19.27
CA PRO A 329 24.89 -14.84 -19.38
C PRO A 329 24.15 -14.84 -18.01
N PRO A 330 22.82 -14.68 -18.02
CA PRO A 330 22.01 -14.68 -16.79
C PRO A 330 21.99 -16.03 -16.07
N GLU A 331 22.24 -17.14 -16.79
CA GLU A 331 22.34 -18.49 -16.24
C GLU A 331 23.54 -18.66 -15.28
N GLU A 332 24.57 -17.83 -15.41
CA GLU A 332 25.76 -17.83 -14.56
C GLU A 332 25.66 -16.84 -13.39
N ASP A 333 24.49 -16.24 -13.16
CA ASP A 333 24.26 -15.21 -12.14
C ASP A 333 25.20 -14.00 -12.27
N CYS A 334 25.55 -13.62 -13.51
CA CYS A 334 26.36 -12.43 -13.75
C CYS A 334 25.63 -11.15 -13.28
N ASP A 335 26.38 -10.19 -12.73
CA ASP A 335 25.84 -8.90 -12.26
C ASP A 335 25.27 -8.06 -13.41
N ILE A 336 25.95 -8.11 -14.56
CA ILE A 336 25.54 -7.46 -15.80
C ILE A 336 25.18 -8.53 -16.84
N THR A 337 23.91 -8.53 -17.22
CA THR A 337 23.33 -9.41 -18.25
C THR A 337 22.84 -8.60 -19.45
N PRO A 338 22.51 -9.25 -20.58
CA PRO A 338 22.02 -8.55 -21.77
C PRO A 338 20.76 -7.72 -21.51
N VAL A 339 20.69 -6.54 -22.12
CA VAL A 339 19.45 -5.73 -22.10
C VAL A 339 18.37 -6.40 -22.96
N VAL A 340 17.11 -6.07 -22.68
CA VAL A 340 15.93 -6.82 -23.17
C VAL A 340 15.84 -6.99 -24.68
N SER A 341 16.38 -6.05 -25.46
CA SER A 341 16.24 -6.05 -26.91
C SER A 341 17.30 -5.22 -27.62
N GLU A 342 17.44 -5.44 -28.92
CA GLU A 342 18.36 -4.69 -29.77
C GLU A 342 17.97 -3.21 -29.88
N SER A 343 16.66 -2.89 -29.91
CA SER A 343 16.19 -1.51 -29.92
C SER A 343 16.57 -0.77 -28.62
N SER A 344 16.45 -1.43 -27.47
CA SER A 344 16.94 -0.91 -26.18
C SER A 344 18.44 -0.65 -26.23
N ALA A 345 19.21 -1.61 -26.74
CA ALA A 345 20.66 -1.48 -26.84
C ALA A 345 21.10 -0.35 -27.80
N ASN A 346 20.38 -0.18 -28.91
CA ASN A 346 20.59 0.92 -29.86
C ASN A 346 20.27 2.28 -29.24
N PHE A 347 19.20 2.38 -28.44
CA PHE A 347 18.86 3.61 -27.73
C PHE A 347 19.96 4.01 -26.72
N ILE A 348 20.43 3.05 -25.90
CA ILE A 348 21.52 3.27 -24.94
C ILE A 348 22.80 3.72 -25.67
N GLU A 349 23.16 3.06 -26.78
CA GLU A 349 24.33 3.45 -27.57
C GLU A 349 24.21 4.89 -28.12
N GLY A 350 23.00 5.29 -28.54
CA GLY A 350 22.74 6.66 -29.00
C GLY A 350 23.01 7.71 -27.91
N LEU A 351 22.65 7.43 -26.65
CA LEU A 351 22.94 8.33 -25.52
C LEU A 351 24.45 8.41 -25.23
N VAL A 352 25.14 7.28 -25.32
CA VAL A 352 26.60 7.22 -25.11
C VAL A 352 27.36 7.97 -26.20
N LYS A 353 26.94 7.83 -27.46
CA LYS A 353 27.52 8.56 -28.60
C LYS A 353 27.35 10.07 -28.43
N ASP A 354 26.15 10.54 -28.09
CA ASP A 354 25.88 11.96 -27.81
C ASP A 354 26.79 12.52 -26.70
N ALA A 355 26.92 11.80 -25.58
CA ALA A 355 27.79 12.22 -24.48
C ALA A 355 29.27 12.28 -24.88
N ARG A 356 29.74 11.31 -25.68
CA ARG A 356 31.12 11.27 -26.19
C ARG A 356 31.41 12.41 -27.14
N GLU A 357 30.53 12.67 -28.10
CA GLU A 357 30.64 13.77 -29.05
C GLU A 357 30.70 15.14 -28.36
N LYS A 358 30.00 15.27 -27.22
CA LYS A 358 30.00 16.48 -26.38
C LYS A 358 31.13 16.53 -25.35
N GLY A 359 32.08 15.60 -25.40
CA GLY A 359 33.31 15.63 -24.59
C GLY A 359 33.15 15.15 -23.14
N ALA A 360 32.15 14.32 -22.83
CA ALA A 360 32.08 13.65 -21.53
C ALA A 360 33.28 12.68 -21.34
N LYS A 361 33.68 12.46 -20.09
CA LYS A 361 34.81 11.60 -19.74
C LYS A 361 34.32 10.18 -19.43
N PHE A 362 34.89 9.19 -20.11
CA PHE A 362 34.53 7.79 -19.92
C PHE A 362 35.57 7.09 -19.04
N HIS A 363 35.12 6.41 -17.99
CA HIS A 363 36.02 5.64 -17.11
C HIS A 363 36.19 4.18 -17.51
N GLN A 364 35.32 3.69 -18.38
CA GLN A 364 35.43 2.41 -19.05
C GLN A 364 35.31 2.65 -20.55
N GLU A 365 36.02 1.87 -21.36
CA GLU A 365 35.78 1.88 -22.79
C GLU A 365 34.35 1.39 -23.08
N TRP A 366 33.65 2.09 -23.99
CA TRP A 366 32.36 1.62 -24.45
C TRP A 366 32.54 0.30 -25.19
N LYS A 367 31.88 -0.74 -24.69
CA LYS A 367 31.86 -2.06 -25.31
C LYS A 367 30.44 -2.62 -25.30
N ARG A 368 30.05 -3.17 -26.44
CA ARG A 368 28.76 -3.81 -26.68
C ARG A 368 28.94 -5.02 -27.58
N ASP A 369 28.25 -6.11 -27.26
CA ASP A 369 28.11 -7.30 -28.11
C ASP A 369 26.63 -7.69 -28.19
N GLY A 370 25.99 -7.36 -29.31
CA GLY A 370 24.55 -7.53 -29.48
C GLY A 370 23.76 -6.78 -28.41
N ASN A 371 23.13 -7.51 -27.49
CA ASN A 371 22.37 -6.97 -26.37
C ASN A 371 23.18 -6.87 -25.07
N LEU A 372 24.39 -7.46 -25.00
CA LEU A 372 25.26 -7.34 -23.83
C LEU A 372 26.02 -6.02 -23.90
N ILE A 373 25.88 -5.20 -22.87
CA ILE A 373 26.52 -3.87 -22.77
C ILE A 373 27.36 -3.88 -21.50
N TRP A 374 28.64 -3.50 -21.61
CA TRP A 374 29.54 -3.41 -20.47
C TRP A 374 29.18 -2.19 -19.63
N PRO A 375 29.31 -2.26 -18.29
CA PRO A 375 28.97 -1.14 -17.42
C PRO A 375 29.92 0.05 -17.65
N VAL A 376 29.36 1.24 -17.80
CA VAL A 376 30.12 2.47 -18.04
C VAL A 376 29.71 3.59 -17.09
N LEU A 377 30.70 4.15 -16.38
CA LEU A 377 30.60 5.41 -15.66
C LEU A 377 31.08 6.56 -16.57
N ILE A 378 30.24 7.58 -16.70
CA ILE A 378 30.47 8.74 -17.56
C ILE A 378 30.53 9.98 -16.66
N ASP A 379 31.69 10.61 -16.54
CA ASP A 379 31.95 11.79 -15.72
C ASP A 379 32.02 13.07 -16.57
N HIS A 380 31.99 14.23 -15.91
CA HIS A 380 31.88 15.55 -16.55
C HIS A 380 30.68 15.68 -17.50
N VAL A 381 29.56 15.03 -17.12
CA VAL A 381 28.30 15.16 -17.86
C VAL A 381 27.73 16.56 -17.62
N ARG A 382 27.24 17.17 -18.70
CA ARG A 382 26.68 18.52 -18.70
C ARG A 382 25.19 18.52 -19.10
N PRO A 383 24.43 19.58 -18.76
CA PRO A 383 23.04 19.74 -19.14
C PRO A 383 22.74 19.66 -20.65
N ASP A 384 23.69 19.95 -21.53
CA ASP A 384 23.49 19.84 -22.99
C ASP A 384 23.52 18.40 -23.50
N MET A 385 23.89 17.41 -22.67
CA MET A 385 23.97 16.00 -23.05
C MET A 385 22.66 15.26 -22.76
N ARG A 386 22.20 14.43 -23.69
CA ARG A 386 20.95 13.66 -23.56
C ARG A 386 20.97 12.71 -22.37
N ILE A 387 22.11 12.09 -22.10
CA ILE A 387 22.32 11.15 -20.98
C ILE A 387 22.02 11.80 -19.62
N ALA A 388 22.06 13.13 -19.48
CA ALA A 388 21.72 13.83 -18.24
C ALA A 388 20.21 13.78 -17.91
N TRP A 389 19.35 13.58 -18.92
CA TRP A 389 17.90 13.76 -18.81
C TRP A 389 17.11 12.52 -19.18
N GLU A 390 17.47 11.84 -20.27
CA GLU A 390 16.75 10.69 -20.80
C GLU A 390 17.06 9.42 -19.98
N GLU A 391 16.04 8.65 -19.62
CA GLU A 391 16.18 7.37 -18.91
C GLU A 391 16.84 6.32 -19.82
N PRO A 392 18.09 5.86 -19.55
CA PRO A 392 18.78 4.95 -20.47
C PRO A 392 18.21 3.53 -20.44
N PHE A 393 17.73 3.09 -19.26
CA PHE A 393 17.32 1.72 -18.98
C PHE A 393 18.40 0.67 -19.33
N GLY A 394 19.66 1.00 -19.03
CA GLY A 394 20.84 0.21 -19.34
C GLY A 394 22.01 0.50 -18.39
N PRO A 395 23.13 -0.23 -18.50
CA PRO A 395 24.23 -0.17 -17.55
C PRO A 395 25.17 1.01 -17.84
N VAL A 396 24.62 2.22 -17.91
CA VAL A 396 25.36 3.47 -18.13
C VAL A 396 24.96 4.49 -17.06
N LEU A 397 25.95 5.08 -16.40
CA LEU A 397 25.72 5.98 -15.27
C LEU A 397 26.44 7.33 -15.45
N PRO A 398 25.70 8.42 -15.68
CA PRO A 398 26.28 9.76 -15.73
C PRO A 398 26.56 10.34 -14.34
N VAL A 399 27.65 11.09 -14.23
CA VAL A 399 28.05 11.89 -13.06
C VAL A 399 28.13 13.35 -13.50
N ILE A 400 27.37 14.19 -12.81
CA ILE A 400 27.37 15.64 -12.94
C ILE A 400 28.00 16.19 -11.66
N ARG A 401 28.96 17.10 -11.82
CA ARG A 401 29.62 17.77 -10.70
C ARG A 401 28.88 19.05 -10.37
N ILE A 402 28.52 19.22 -9.10
CA ILE A 402 27.75 20.35 -8.58
C ILE A 402 28.56 21.11 -7.52
N LYS A 403 28.24 22.37 -7.31
CA LYS A 403 28.89 23.24 -6.31
C LYS A 403 28.02 23.48 -5.08
N THR A 404 26.71 23.32 -5.24
CA THR A 404 25.72 23.64 -4.20
C THR A 404 24.62 22.60 -4.16
N VAL A 405 23.94 22.52 -3.02
CA VAL A 405 22.78 21.63 -2.86
C VAL A 405 21.65 22.07 -3.78
N GLU A 406 21.50 23.38 -3.96
CA GLU A 406 20.49 24.02 -4.80
C GLU A 406 20.63 23.62 -6.27
N GLU A 407 21.86 23.50 -6.79
CA GLU A 407 22.10 22.97 -8.14
C GLU A 407 21.62 21.52 -8.27
N GLY A 408 21.87 20.70 -7.24
CA GLY A 408 21.41 19.30 -7.20
C GLY A 408 19.89 19.17 -7.19
N ILE A 409 19.22 19.96 -6.34
CA ILE A 409 17.75 20.03 -6.28
C ILE A 409 17.19 20.56 -7.60
N HIS A 410 17.79 21.60 -8.17
CA HIS A 410 17.36 22.16 -9.44
C HIS A 410 17.43 21.12 -10.57
N HIS A 411 18.52 20.35 -10.68
CA HIS A 411 18.63 19.28 -11.68
C HIS A 411 17.55 18.22 -11.49
N CYS A 412 17.28 17.81 -10.24
CA CYS A 412 16.22 16.87 -9.92
C CYS A 412 14.85 17.38 -10.40
N ASN A 413 14.50 18.61 -10.04
CA ASN A 413 13.16 19.16 -10.28
C ASN A 413 12.97 19.70 -11.72
N ALA A 414 14.07 19.91 -12.46
CA ALA A 414 14.03 20.28 -13.88
C ALA A 414 13.69 19.09 -14.80
N ASN A 415 13.83 17.85 -14.31
CA ASN A 415 13.45 16.68 -15.10
C ASN A 415 11.91 16.52 -15.16
N ASN A 416 11.42 15.95 -16.25
CA ASN A 416 10.00 15.60 -16.38
C ASN A 416 9.61 14.40 -15.49
N PHE A 417 10.60 13.58 -15.13
CA PHE A 417 10.44 12.46 -14.20
C PHE A 417 10.56 12.93 -12.75
N GLY A 418 9.84 12.24 -11.85
CA GLY A 418 9.82 12.48 -10.41
C GLY A 418 9.50 11.20 -9.63
N LEU A 419 10.16 10.09 -9.95
CA LEU A 419 9.86 8.77 -9.36
C LEU A 419 10.47 8.62 -7.96
N GLN A 420 11.79 8.44 -7.88
CA GLN A 420 12.51 8.46 -6.61
C GLN A 420 13.77 9.31 -6.72
N GLY A 421 14.46 9.49 -5.60
CA GLY A 421 15.81 10.05 -5.52
C GLY A 421 16.53 9.55 -4.29
N CYS A 422 17.79 9.91 -4.15
CA CYS A 422 18.54 9.65 -2.92
C CYS A 422 19.55 10.74 -2.58
N VAL A 423 19.85 10.86 -1.30
CA VAL A 423 20.79 11.85 -0.74
C VAL A 423 21.77 11.14 0.17
N PHE A 424 23.07 11.39 -0.01
CA PHE A 424 24.14 10.88 0.84
C PHE A 424 24.80 12.05 1.59
N THR A 425 24.74 12.00 2.92
CA THR A 425 25.31 12.99 3.85
C THR A 425 25.32 12.42 5.27
N LYS A 426 26.21 12.90 6.14
CA LYS A 426 26.18 12.55 7.58
C LYS A 426 25.21 13.44 8.35
N ASP A 427 24.88 14.61 7.81
CA ASP A 427 23.92 15.55 8.38
C ASP A 427 22.48 15.16 8.01
N ILE A 428 21.81 14.46 8.93
CA ILE A 428 20.42 14.02 8.73
C ILE A 428 19.43 15.19 8.59
N ASN A 429 19.70 16.34 9.21
CA ASN A 429 18.81 17.50 9.11
C ASN A 429 18.86 18.07 7.71
N LYS A 430 20.07 18.21 7.14
CA LYS A 430 20.22 18.58 5.72
C LYS A 430 19.58 17.56 4.80
N ALA A 431 19.77 16.26 5.05
CA ALA A 431 19.15 15.22 4.23
C ALA A 431 17.62 15.35 4.17
N ILE A 432 16.97 15.61 5.30
CA ILE A 432 15.52 15.81 5.37
C ILE A 432 15.09 17.09 4.63
N MET A 433 15.82 18.20 4.79
CA MET A 433 15.53 19.45 4.07
C MET A 433 15.68 19.28 2.55
N ILE A 434 16.70 18.55 2.10
CA ILE A 434 16.89 18.24 0.69
C ILE A 434 15.76 17.35 0.19
N ALA A 435 15.40 16.32 0.96
CA ALA A 435 14.33 15.40 0.61
C ALA A 435 12.98 16.12 0.44
N ASP A 436 12.66 17.07 1.32
CA ASP A 436 11.45 17.90 1.24
C ASP A 436 11.44 18.78 -0.01
N ALA A 437 12.60 19.28 -0.44
CA ALA A 437 12.73 20.13 -1.62
C ALA A 437 12.77 19.36 -2.96
N MET A 438 13.02 18.05 -2.94
CA MET A 438 13.04 17.21 -4.14
C MET A 438 11.62 16.85 -4.57
N GLU A 439 11.25 17.20 -5.80
CA GLU A 439 9.95 16.86 -6.41
C GLU A 439 9.94 15.42 -6.93
N THR A 440 10.07 14.46 -6.01
CA THR A 440 10.01 13.02 -6.29
C THR A 440 9.06 12.32 -5.34
N GLY A 441 8.53 11.15 -5.73
CA GLY A 441 7.60 10.41 -4.88
C GLY A 441 8.23 9.76 -3.66
N THR A 442 9.54 9.47 -3.68
CA THR A 442 10.28 8.93 -2.53
C THR A 442 11.75 9.34 -2.57
N VAL A 443 12.27 9.83 -1.45
CA VAL A 443 13.70 10.10 -1.28
C VAL A 443 14.31 9.13 -0.29
N GLN A 444 15.39 8.45 -0.70
CA GLN A 444 16.16 7.56 0.15
C GLN A 444 17.35 8.30 0.76
N ILE A 445 17.44 8.35 2.08
CA ILE A 445 18.60 8.94 2.77
C ILE A 445 19.63 7.85 3.04
N ASN A 446 20.86 8.06 2.56
CA ASN A 446 21.99 7.15 2.70
C ASN A 446 21.75 5.71 2.17
N SER A 447 20.86 5.59 1.17
CA SER A 447 20.53 4.32 0.51
C SER A 447 20.15 4.56 -0.95
N ALA A 448 20.27 3.53 -1.79
CA ALA A 448 19.84 3.60 -3.19
C ALA A 448 18.29 3.55 -3.33
N PRO A 449 17.73 4.13 -4.41
CA PRO A 449 16.33 3.96 -4.78
C PRO A 449 15.89 2.49 -4.82
N ALA A 450 14.76 2.23 -4.19
CA ALA A 450 14.13 0.94 -4.11
C ALA A 450 12.61 1.12 -3.99
N ARG A 451 11.87 0.38 -4.82
CA ARG A 451 10.41 0.26 -4.68
C ARG A 451 10.02 -0.39 -3.35
N GLY A 452 10.78 -1.40 -2.91
CA GLY A 452 10.49 -2.13 -1.67
C GLY A 452 11.01 -1.39 -0.43
N PRO A 453 10.56 -1.78 0.78
CA PRO A 453 9.63 -2.88 1.05
C PRO A 453 8.20 -2.59 0.56
N ASP A 454 7.49 -3.60 0.05
CA ASP A 454 6.27 -3.40 -0.77
C ASP A 454 5.05 -2.82 -0.06
N HIS A 455 5.06 -2.78 1.28
CA HIS A 455 4.01 -2.12 2.06
C HIS A 455 4.18 -0.60 2.10
N PHE A 456 5.35 -0.06 1.73
CA PHE A 456 5.55 1.38 1.60
C PHE A 456 4.76 1.92 0.41
N PRO A 457 4.19 3.14 0.53
CA PRO A 457 3.67 3.86 -0.63
C PRO A 457 4.73 3.99 -1.72
N PHE A 458 4.30 3.75 -2.96
CA PHE A 458 5.13 3.93 -4.14
C PHE A 458 4.35 4.78 -5.13
N GLN A 459 4.95 5.85 -5.64
CA GLN A 459 4.31 6.73 -6.60
C GLN A 459 5.38 7.55 -7.32
N GLY A 460 5.08 7.95 -8.55
CA GLY A 460 5.82 8.97 -9.26
C GLY A 460 5.04 10.28 -9.33
N LEU A 461 5.76 11.40 -9.28
CA LEU A 461 5.24 12.71 -9.62
C LEU A 461 5.45 12.97 -11.13
N ARG A 462 4.73 13.96 -11.67
CA ARG A 462 4.87 14.41 -13.07
C ARG A 462 4.72 13.25 -14.07
N ASP A 463 5.63 13.10 -15.04
CA ASP A 463 5.55 12.04 -16.04
C ASP A 463 5.96 10.66 -15.50
N SER A 464 6.37 10.56 -14.23
CA SER A 464 6.68 9.27 -13.59
C SER A 464 5.46 8.51 -13.11
N GLY A 465 4.26 9.10 -13.05
CA GLY A 465 3.08 8.33 -12.66
C GLY A 465 1.81 9.11 -12.37
N ILE A 466 0.73 8.36 -12.17
CA ILE A 466 -0.58 8.85 -11.72
C ILE A 466 -1.09 7.90 -10.65
N GLY A 467 -1.55 8.45 -9.52
CA GLY A 467 -1.96 7.65 -8.38
C GLY A 467 -0.76 7.03 -7.66
N SER A 468 -1.03 6.02 -6.84
CA SER A 468 0.01 5.40 -6.02
C SER A 468 -0.20 3.89 -5.89
N GLN A 469 0.89 3.15 -5.97
CA GLN A 469 1.05 1.76 -5.54
C GLN A 469 1.63 1.68 -4.11
N GLY A 470 2.05 0.48 -3.71
CA GLY A 470 2.17 0.08 -2.31
C GLY A 470 0.89 -0.62 -1.88
N ILE A 471 0.97 -1.58 -0.95
CA ILE A 471 -0.14 -2.53 -0.70
C ILE A 471 -1.45 -1.80 -0.36
N THR A 472 -1.45 -0.95 0.66
CA THR A 472 -2.65 -0.22 1.11
C THR A 472 -3.15 0.76 0.04
N ASN A 473 -2.24 1.47 -0.62
CA ASN A 473 -2.58 2.44 -1.66
C ASN A 473 -3.18 1.77 -2.90
N SER A 474 -2.65 0.63 -3.33
CA SER A 474 -3.20 -0.14 -4.44
C SER A 474 -4.61 -0.66 -4.15
N ILE A 475 -4.88 -1.15 -2.93
CA ILE A 475 -6.23 -1.58 -2.57
C ILE A 475 -7.19 -0.39 -2.57
N ASN A 476 -6.76 0.76 -2.06
CA ASN A 476 -7.55 2.00 -2.08
C ASN A 476 -7.84 2.49 -3.51
N MET A 477 -6.85 2.44 -4.41
CA MET A 477 -7.02 2.77 -5.83
C MET A 477 -7.98 1.83 -6.57
N MET A 478 -8.21 0.63 -6.03
CA MET A 478 -9.09 -0.40 -6.60
C MET A 478 -10.41 -0.54 -5.85
N THR A 479 -10.77 0.46 -5.03
CA THR A 479 -12.05 0.56 -4.34
C THR A 479 -12.65 1.95 -4.46
N LYS A 480 -13.94 2.07 -4.12
CA LYS A 480 -14.63 3.35 -3.95
C LYS A 480 -15.43 3.35 -2.66
N THR A 481 -15.61 4.50 -2.04
CA THR A 481 -16.49 4.63 -0.88
C THR A 481 -17.95 4.71 -1.33
N LYS A 482 -18.80 3.86 -0.76
CA LYS A 482 -20.26 3.92 -0.88
C LYS A 482 -20.83 4.35 0.46
N SER A 483 -21.67 5.40 0.44
CA SER A 483 -22.40 5.86 1.61
C SER A 483 -23.86 5.47 1.52
N THR A 484 -24.41 4.95 2.63
CA THR A 484 -25.83 4.67 2.81
C THR A 484 -26.33 5.56 3.95
N ALA A 485 -27.25 6.46 3.64
CA ALA A 485 -27.86 7.36 4.61
C ALA A 485 -29.36 7.07 4.73
N PRO A 486 -29.80 6.23 5.69
CA PRO A 486 -31.22 5.98 5.89
C PRO A 486 -31.89 7.29 6.34
N SER A 487 -32.98 7.66 5.68
CA SER A 487 -33.84 8.75 6.16
C SER A 487 -34.69 8.25 7.32
N THR A 488 -34.63 8.93 8.44
CA THR A 488 -35.42 8.65 9.66
C THR A 488 -36.78 9.36 9.64
N GLU A 489 -37.16 10.03 8.54
CA GLU A 489 -38.46 10.73 8.40
C GLU A 489 -39.65 9.77 8.28
N THR A 490 -39.40 8.54 7.83
CA THR A 490 -40.31 7.41 8.07
C THR A 490 -39.92 6.80 9.40
N GLU A 491 -40.89 6.64 10.31
CA GLU A 491 -40.73 5.84 11.52
C GLU A 491 -40.07 4.51 11.13
N MET A 492 -38.75 4.40 11.34
CA MET A 492 -38.14 3.10 11.42
C MET A 492 -38.76 2.48 12.67
N HIS A 493 -39.82 1.70 12.48
CA HIS A 493 -40.19 0.63 13.40
C HIS A 493 -39.03 -0.37 13.40
N VAL A 494 -37.89 0.05 13.97
CA VAL A 494 -36.95 -0.88 14.56
C VAL A 494 -37.77 -1.49 15.66
N GLY A 495 -38.20 -2.75 15.48
CA GLY A 495 -38.94 -3.51 16.47
C GLY A 495 -38.11 -3.64 17.74
N TYR A 496 -38.09 -2.58 18.54
CA TYR A 496 -37.73 -2.64 19.93
C TYR A 496 -38.96 -3.17 20.65
N ASP A 497 -39.16 -4.49 20.59
CA ASP A 497 -39.69 -5.17 21.76
C ASP A 497 -38.65 -4.99 22.87
N CYS A 498 -38.64 -3.80 23.46
CA CYS A 498 -37.96 -3.54 24.71
C CYS A 498 -38.66 -4.41 25.76
N VAL A 499 -38.20 -5.65 25.92
CA VAL A 499 -38.39 -6.39 27.16
C VAL A 499 -37.62 -5.59 28.21
N PRO A 500 -38.29 -4.93 29.17
CA PRO A 500 -37.57 -4.16 30.18
C PRO A 500 -36.74 -5.12 31.02
N LEU A 501 -35.43 -4.89 31.09
CA LEU A 501 -34.49 -5.66 31.92
C LEU A 501 -34.67 -5.44 33.44
N PHE A 502 -35.80 -4.87 33.87
CA PHE A 502 -36.18 -4.73 35.28
C PHE A 502 -37.70 -4.93 35.43
N PRO A 503 -38.16 -5.90 36.23
CA PRO A 503 -39.57 -6.09 36.50
C PRO A 503 -39.97 -5.09 37.59
N TYR A 504 -40.43 -3.91 37.21
CA TYR A 504 -41.23 -3.09 38.11
C TYR A 504 -42.55 -2.79 37.42
N GLU A 505 -43.62 -3.41 37.93
CA GLU A 505 -44.97 -3.11 37.49
C GLU A 505 -45.34 -1.65 37.86
N PRO A 506 -46.11 -0.92 37.02
CA PRO A 506 -46.49 0.47 37.27
C PRO A 506 -47.35 0.73 38.51
N ARG A 507 -47.70 -0.28 39.31
CA ARG A 507 -48.61 -0.16 40.46
C ARG A 507 -47.90 0.15 41.79
N GLU A 508 -46.59 -0.07 41.89
CA GLU A 508 -45.85 0.18 43.15
C GLU A 508 -45.29 1.61 43.26
N ALA A 509 -45.12 2.32 42.14
CA ALA A 509 -44.64 3.71 42.14
C ALA A 509 -45.66 4.72 42.72
N GLN A 510 -46.96 4.44 42.58
CA GLN A 510 -48.02 5.32 43.08
C GLN A 510 -48.16 5.22 44.61
N GLY A 511 -48.04 4.01 45.17
CA GLY A 511 -48.09 3.80 46.62
C GLY A 511 -46.94 4.48 47.38
N LEU A 512 -45.76 4.59 46.76
CA LEU A 512 -44.62 5.32 47.33
C LEU A 512 -44.82 6.83 47.32
N LEU A 513 -45.46 7.38 46.28
CA LEU A 513 -45.77 8.80 46.16
C LEU A 513 -46.86 9.22 47.16
N ASP A 514 -47.87 8.38 47.37
CA ASP A 514 -48.95 8.63 48.34
C ASP A 514 -48.44 8.59 49.79
N LEU A 515 -47.49 7.69 50.11
CA LEU A 515 -46.81 7.62 51.42
C LEU A 515 -45.86 8.80 51.71
N MET A 516 -45.38 9.48 50.67
CA MET A 516 -44.48 10.63 50.79
C MET A 516 -45.25 11.96 50.87
N GLY A 517 -46.43 12.06 50.26
CA GLY A 517 -47.26 13.26 50.22
C GLY A 517 -47.81 13.71 51.58
N ASP A 518 -48.02 12.78 52.52
CA ASP A 518 -48.60 13.10 53.83
C ASP A 518 -47.57 13.48 54.92
N ARG A 519 -46.28 13.52 54.61
CA ARG A 519 -45.26 13.86 55.59
C ARG A 519 -45.23 15.37 55.90
N PRO A 520 -45.11 15.77 57.18
CA PRO A 520 -45.18 17.18 57.60
C PRO A 520 -44.18 18.12 56.93
N TRP A 521 -43.05 17.60 56.44
CA TRP A 521 -42.01 18.39 55.77
C TRP A 521 -42.37 18.77 54.31
N VAL A 522 -43.17 17.94 53.62
CA VAL A 522 -43.66 18.19 52.25
C VAL A 522 -44.75 19.27 52.27
N LYS A 523 -45.63 19.24 53.29
CA LYS A 523 -46.63 20.30 53.54
C LYS A 523 -46.00 21.66 53.87
N LYS A 524 -44.73 21.70 54.30
CA LYS A 524 -43.96 22.93 54.57
C LYS A 524 -43.17 23.46 53.36
N ASN A 525 -43.04 22.72 52.26
CA ASN A 525 -42.24 23.11 51.08
C ASN A 525 -42.95 22.77 49.75
N PRO A 526 -44.04 23.48 49.38
CA PRO A 526 -44.92 23.11 48.27
C PRO A 526 -44.30 23.26 46.86
N HIS A 527 -43.15 23.93 46.72
CA HIS A 527 -42.50 24.14 45.42
C HIS A 527 -41.71 22.93 44.89
N VAL A 528 -41.55 21.87 45.69
CA VAL A 528 -40.82 20.65 45.30
C VAL A 528 -41.74 19.61 44.63
N ALA A 529 -43.06 19.83 44.64
CA ALA A 529 -44.05 18.80 44.33
C ALA A 529 -44.45 18.58 42.85
N PRO A 530 -44.23 19.46 41.86
CA PRO A 530 -44.60 19.15 40.47
C PRO A 530 -43.42 19.20 39.49
N LYS A 531 -42.58 18.15 39.48
CA LYS A 531 -41.79 17.72 38.31
C LYS A 531 -41.84 16.22 38.03
N LEU A 532 -42.66 15.47 38.78
CA LEU A 532 -42.76 14.00 38.67
C LEU A 532 -44.04 13.51 37.99
N ALA A 533 -44.95 14.41 37.58
CA ALA A 533 -46.12 14.06 36.77
C ALA A 533 -45.98 14.66 35.37
N GLY A 534 -45.44 13.89 34.43
CA GLY A 534 -45.28 14.31 33.04
C GLY A 534 -46.61 14.61 32.36
N LYS A 535 -46.81 15.86 31.93
CA LYS A 535 -47.77 16.25 30.87
C LYS A 535 -47.18 17.41 30.06
N SER A 536 -46.70 17.10 28.85
CA SER A 536 -46.45 18.08 27.80
C SER A 536 -47.77 18.32 27.02
N PRO A 537 -48.24 19.56 26.83
CA PRO A 537 -49.38 19.83 25.95
C PRO A 537 -48.90 20.12 24.52
N LEU A 538 -49.19 19.18 23.61
CA LEU A 538 -49.21 19.41 22.16
C LEU A 538 -50.21 20.53 21.82
N LYS A 539 -49.73 21.64 21.22
CA LYS A 539 -50.58 22.59 20.49
C LYS A 539 -50.13 22.69 19.03
N LYS A 540 -50.99 22.19 18.15
CA LYS A 540 -51.03 22.45 16.71
C LYS A 540 -51.08 23.97 16.44
N ARG A 541 -50.37 24.45 15.41
CA ARG A 541 -50.86 25.57 14.60
C ARG A 541 -50.27 25.57 13.19
N GLU A 542 -51.19 25.77 12.26
CA GLU A 542 -51.11 25.62 10.81
C GLU A 542 -50.36 26.76 10.10
N ALA A 543 -50.02 26.46 8.84
CA ALA A 543 -49.44 27.34 7.84
C ALA A 543 -50.31 28.56 7.48
N SER A 544 -49.67 29.69 7.18
CA SER A 544 -50.19 30.67 6.22
C SER A 544 -49.06 31.42 5.51
N ARG A 545 -49.35 31.77 4.25
CA ARG A 545 -48.47 32.27 3.18
C ARG A 545 -48.07 33.76 3.35
N LYS A 546 -46.88 34.13 2.86
CA LYS A 546 -46.58 35.09 1.75
C LYS A 546 -45.20 35.76 1.92
N SER A 547 -44.52 35.94 0.79
CA SER A 547 -43.19 36.49 0.49
C SER A 547 -43.14 38.05 0.55
N PRO A 548 -42.06 38.75 0.11
CA PRO A 548 -40.59 38.58 0.21
C PRO A 548 -39.86 39.87 0.71
N LEU A 549 -38.51 39.86 0.68
CA LEU A 549 -37.56 40.97 0.47
C LEU A 549 -36.71 41.56 1.63
N LYS A 550 -35.40 41.63 1.30
CA LYS A 550 -34.34 42.63 1.60
C LYS A 550 -33.43 42.48 2.84
N LEU A 551 -32.16 42.16 2.53
CA LEU A 551 -30.92 42.95 2.74
C LEU A 551 -30.81 43.80 4.02
N ASN A 552 -29.83 43.53 4.90
CA ASN A 552 -28.51 44.19 4.92
C ASN A 552 -27.73 43.92 6.21
N SER A 553 -26.38 44.01 6.11
CA SER A 553 -25.38 44.43 7.12
C SER A 553 -25.40 43.75 8.50
N GLY A 554 -24.36 43.05 8.95
CA GLY A 554 -22.98 43.51 9.07
C GLY A 554 -22.75 44.04 10.49
N SER A 555 -21.97 43.34 11.32
CA SER A 555 -21.00 43.94 12.25
C SER A 555 -20.39 42.87 13.18
N GLU A 556 -19.07 42.98 13.31
CA GLU A 556 -18.17 42.35 14.26
C GLU A 556 -18.58 42.55 15.74
N ARG A 557 -18.19 41.61 16.63
CA ARG A 557 -17.28 41.87 17.76
C ARG A 557 -17.07 40.64 18.67
N THR A 558 -15.83 40.18 18.68
CA THR A 558 -14.93 39.95 19.83
C THR A 558 -15.49 39.55 21.21
N THR A 559 -14.92 38.42 21.68
CA THR A 559 -14.35 38.15 23.03
C THR A 559 -15.26 38.12 24.26
N ARG A 560 -15.29 36.96 24.94
CA ARG A 560 -14.86 36.88 26.35
C ARG A 560 -14.55 35.45 26.79
N ALA A 561 -13.33 35.28 27.27
CA ALA A 561 -12.90 34.18 28.12
C ALA A 561 -13.33 34.45 29.57
N THR A 562 -13.83 33.41 30.22
CA THR A 562 -13.85 33.20 31.69
C THR A 562 -13.75 31.68 31.84
N GLY A 563 -12.73 31.05 32.42
CA GLY A 563 -11.97 31.47 33.59
C GLY A 563 -12.73 31.04 34.84
N GLY A 564 -12.69 29.75 35.17
CA GLY A 564 -13.36 29.18 36.34
C GLY A 564 -12.82 27.80 36.68
N GLY A 565 -11.75 27.77 37.48
CA GLY A 565 -11.30 26.56 38.15
C GLY A 565 -12.22 26.24 39.33
N ALA A 566 -12.56 24.96 39.49
CA ALA A 566 -13.12 24.44 40.73
C ALA A 566 -12.48 23.08 41.03
N SER A 567 -12.15 22.95 42.31
CA SER A 567 -11.26 21.96 42.92
C SER A 567 -11.85 20.56 43.05
N CYS A 568 -10.93 19.61 43.16
CA CYS A 568 -11.04 18.24 43.60
C CYS A 568 -11.96 18.06 44.83
N SER A 569 -12.95 17.16 44.73
CA SER A 569 -13.63 16.54 45.88
C SER A 569 -13.91 15.06 45.61
N THR A 570 -12.95 14.23 46.01
CA THR A 570 -13.06 12.97 46.77
C THR A 570 -14.16 11.96 46.41
N LEU A 571 -13.69 10.90 45.72
CA LEU A 571 -14.05 9.48 45.82
C LEU A 571 -14.85 9.06 47.08
N ARG A 572 -16.07 8.55 46.86
CA ARG A 572 -16.76 7.52 47.69
C ARG A 572 -18.04 7.05 46.98
N SER A 573 -17.99 5.99 46.15
CA SER A 573 -19.14 5.07 45.90
C SER A 573 -18.86 3.86 44.97
N LEU A 574 -17.70 3.19 45.06
CA LEU A 574 -17.45 1.96 44.29
C LEU A 574 -17.04 0.81 45.22
N SER A 575 -18.03 0.21 45.88
CA SER A 575 -17.86 -1.05 46.64
C SER A 575 -19.20 -1.81 46.83
N ARG A 576 -20.10 -1.79 45.83
CA ARG A 576 -21.36 -2.56 45.89
C ARG A 576 -21.82 -3.21 44.57
N THR A 577 -20.96 -3.33 43.56
CA THR A 577 -21.38 -3.87 42.24
C THR A 577 -20.58 -5.10 41.77
N VAL A 578 -19.66 -5.61 42.58
CA VAL A 578 -18.86 -6.80 42.21
C VAL A 578 -19.47 -8.11 42.73
N ASP A 579 -20.19 -8.08 43.85
CA ASP A 579 -20.82 -9.31 44.41
C ASP A 579 -22.08 -9.77 43.65
N ALA A 580 -22.70 -8.90 42.84
CA ALA A 580 -23.91 -9.23 42.09
C ALA A 580 -23.65 -9.92 40.73
N LEU A 581 -22.41 -9.92 40.23
CA LEU A 581 -22.04 -10.51 38.93
C LEU A 581 -21.49 -11.93 39.02
N LEU A 582 -21.23 -12.45 40.23
CA LEU A 582 -20.67 -13.78 40.44
C LEU A 582 -21.70 -14.86 40.80
N GLN A 583 -22.99 -14.54 40.90
CA GLN A 583 -24.05 -15.52 41.23
C GLN A 583 -24.99 -15.90 40.06
N THR A 584 -24.77 -15.44 38.83
CA THR A 584 -25.65 -15.74 37.66
C THR A 584 -24.97 -16.46 36.50
N ARG A 585 -23.88 -17.19 36.76
CA ARG A 585 -23.35 -18.22 35.83
C ARG A 585 -23.35 -19.61 36.46
N SER A 586 -24.53 -20.06 36.84
CA SER A 586 -24.85 -21.49 36.96
C SER A 586 -26.31 -21.63 36.53
N LYS A 587 -26.55 -22.53 35.57
CA LYS A 587 -27.80 -22.77 34.81
C LYS A 587 -27.95 -21.98 33.51
N GLN A 588 -27.32 -22.48 32.44
CA GLN A 588 -28.01 -22.92 31.20
C GLN A 588 -26.96 -23.22 30.11
N GLN A 589 -26.64 -24.49 29.95
CA GLN A 589 -26.19 -25.01 28.66
C GLN A 589 -26.54 -26.49 28.58
N GLN A 590 -27.67 -26.78 27.95
CA GLN A 590 -27.98 -28.06 27.33
C GLN A 590 -27.81 -27.86 25.83
N ASP A 591 -26.79 -28.47 25.23
CA ASP A 591 -26.86 -29.01 23.87
C ASP A 591 -25.78 -30.10 23.72
N PRO A 592 -26.07 -31.31 23.20
CA PRO A 592 -25.22 -32.48 23.37
C PRO A 592 -24.56 -32.88 22.04
N TYR A 593 -23.35 -32.40 21.75
CA TYR A 593 -22.48 -33.03 20.75
C TYR A 593 -21.02 -32.71 21.02
N LEU A 594 -20.33 -33.57 21.77
CA LEU A 594 -18.93 -33.95 21.53
C LEU A 594 -18.51 -35.01 22.54
N ASN A 595 -18.42 -36.23 22.03
CA ASN A 595 -18.00 -37.43 22.72
C ASN A 595 -16.47 -37.55 22.52
N LEU A 596 -15.69 -37.34 23.59
CA LEU A 596 -14.24 -37.61 23.61
C LEU A 596 -13.90 -38.25 24.96
N SER A 597 -14.29 -39.51 25.11
CA SER A 597 -13.66 -40.43 26.05
C SER A 597 -12.53 -41.14 25.32
N GLU A 598 -11.28 -40.77 25.63
CA GLU A 598 -10.08 -41.60 25.62
C GLU A 598 -8.85 -40.69 25.66
N LEU A 599 -8.20 -40.64 26.83
CA LEU A 599 -6.74 -40.74 26.96
C LEU A 599 -6.41 -40.70 28.46
N ASP A 600 -6.08 -41.89 28.95
CA ASP A 600 -5.66 -42.17 30.31
C ASP A 600 -4.13 -42.21 30.42
N SER A 601 -3.62 -41.59 31.49
CA SER A 601 -2.38 -41.90 32.21
C SER A 601 -1.00 -41.73 31.53
N ARG A 602 -0.15 -40.85 32.09
CA ARG A 602 0.96 -41.20 33.01
C ARG A 602 1.97 -40.05 33.23
N ASP A 603 2.18 -39.78 34.53
CA ASP A 603 3.39 -39.32 35.22
C ASP A 603 4.17 -38.06 34.76
N SER A 604 4.03 -36.98 35.53
CA SER A 604 5.08 -36.51 36.46
C SER A 604 4.56 -35.36 37.33
N GLY A 605 4.79 -35.46 38.63
CA GLY A 605 4.12 -34.67 39.65
C GLY A 605 4.53 -33.20 39.73
N CYS A 606 3.52 -32.32 39.76
CA CYS A 606 3.54 -31.06 40.50
C CYS A 606 2.09 -30.57 40.68
N ASN A 607 1.40 -30.98 41.74
CA ASN A 607 0.08 -30.43 42.08
C ASN A 607 0.27 -29.14 42.90
N ILE A 608 0.36 -28.00 42.22
CA ILE A 608 0.20 -26.69 42.86
C ILE A 608 -1.31 -26.40 42.91
N SER A 609 -1.87 -26.24 44.10
CA SER A 609 -3.27 -25.84 44.22
C SER A 609 -3.47 -24.42 43.69
N LEU A 610 -4.64 -24.13 43.12
CA LEU A 610 -5.01 -22.78 42.64
C LEU A 610 -4.78 -21.69 43.72
N ARG A 611 -4.88 -22.08 45.00
CA ARG A 611 -4.60 -21.23 46.17
C ARG A 611 -3.12 -20.85 46.30
N GLN A 612 -2.20 -21.77 46.00
CA GLN A 612 -0.76 -21.51 46.04
C GLN A 612 -0.28 -20.66 44.84
N LEU A 613 -0.98 -20.75 43.70
CA LEU A 613 -0.77 -19.86 42.55
C LEU A 613 -1.25 -18.44 42.86
N LEU A 614 -2.36 -18.29 43.58
CA LEU A 614 -2.87 -17.00 44.02
C LEU A 614 -1.96 -16.35 45.09
N ASP A 615 -1.48 -17.11 46.08
CA ASP A 615 -0.52 -16.60 47.09
C ASP A 615 0.83 -16.16 46.47
N ALA A 616 1.27 -16.84 45.39
CA ALA A 616 2.49 -16.47 44.67
C ALA A 616 2.34 -15.20 43.83
N VAL A 617 1.14 -14.97 43.28
CA VAL A 617 0.78 -13.74 42.56
C VAL A 617 0.63 -12.58 43.53
N GLU A 618 0.01 -12.79 44.69
CA GLU A 618 -0.13 -11.77 45.76
C GLU A 618 1.24 -11.33 46.30
N LYS A 619 2.16 -12.28 46.58
CA LYS A 619 3.54 -11.97 47.02
C LYS A 619 4.42 -11.30 45.95
N SER A 620 4.08 -11.45 44.68
CA SER A 620 4.77 -10.78 43.57
C SER A 620 4.31 -9.32 43.44
N MET A 621 3.03 -9.06 43.68
CA MET A 621 2.45 -7.72 43.63
C MET A 621 2.82 -6.84 44.83
N GLU A 622 3.10 -7.41 46.00
CA GLU A 622 3.60 -6.65 47.17
C GLU A 622 5.06 -6.16 47.02
N LYS A 623 5.84 -6.68 46.07
CA LYS A 623 7.27 -6.37 45.95
C LYS A 623 7.61 -5.18 45.05
N HIS A 624 6.66 -4.60 44.30
CA HIS A 624 6.91 -3.53 43.32
C HIS A 624 5.90 -2.36 43.42
N LEU A 625 5.81 -1.74 44.60
CA LEU A 625 5.25 -0.39 44.75
C LEU A 625 6.36 0.58 45.18
N PRO A 626 6.63 1.66 44.43
CA PRO A 626 7.64 2.64 44.82
C PRO A 626 7.15 3.50 45.99
N HIS A 627 7.98 3.61 47.02
CA HIS A 627 7.84 4.59 48.09
C HIS A 627 7.93 6.03 47.52
N PRO A 628 7.20 7.01 48.11
CA PRO A 628 7.31 8.40 47.70
C PRO A 628 8.64 8.99 48.18
N PRO A 629 9.36 9.81 47.38
CA PRO A 629 10.58 10.44 47.86
C PRO A 629 10.25 11.60 48.81
N VAL A 630 10.88 11.52 49.99
CA VAL A 630 11.02 12.60 50.96
C VAL A 630 12.00 13.64 50.42
N LEU A 631 11.58 14.90 50.41
CA LEU A 631 12.42 16.07 50.15
C LEU A 631 13.26 16.39 51.39
N THR A 632 14.59 16.30 51.29
CA THR A 632 15.53 17.05 52.16
C THR A 632 16.89 17.24 51.47
N THR A 633 17.17 18.52 51.18
CA THR A 633 18.47 19.24 51.24
C THR A 633 19.75 18.59 50.71
N CYS A 634 20.31 19.19 49.65
CA CYS A 634 21.75 19.20 49.38
C CYS A 634 22.20 20.68 49.22
N PRO A 635 23.32 21.12 49.82
CA PRO A 635 23.74 22.51 49.76
C PRO A 635 24.44 22.84 48.43
N SER A 636 24.15 24.06 47.96
CA SER A 636 24.78 24.85 46.88
C SER A 636 26.29 25.13 47.09
N PRO A 637 27.04 25.95 46.28
CA PRO A 637 26.66 26.74 45.09
C PRO A 637 27.72 26.87 43.94
N SER A 638 27.27 27.27 42.73
CA SER A 638 27.81 28.38 41.90
C SER A 638 27.06 28.43 40.54
N CYS A 639 26.03 29.28 40.38
CA CYS A 639 26.05 30.62 39.75
C CYS A 639 26.69 30.60 38.33
N VAL A 640 26.04 31.00 37.22
CA VAL A 640 25.36 32.28 36.96
C VAL A 640 24.34 32.20 35.79
N ARG A 641 23.12 32.70 36.06
CA ARG A 641 22.09 33.46 35.30
C ARG A 641 21.91 33.37 33.77
N SER A 642 20.62 33.30 33.41
CA SER A 642 19.92 33.44 32.11
C SER A 642 19.75 34.90 31.63
N PRO A 643 19.18 35.18 30.43
CA PRO A 643 17.71 35.21 30.25
C PRO A 643 17.13 34.72 28.89
N THR A 644 16.11 33.85 28.99
CA THR A 644 14.77 33.85 28.35
C THR A 644 14.56 34.06 26.83
N SER A 645 13.94 33.08 26.14
CA SER A 645 12.56 33.08 25.55
C SER A 645 12.27 31.72 24.84
N PRO A 646 11.03 31.32 24.46
CA PRO A 646 10.42 30.07 24.93
C PRO A 646 9.87 29.11 23.84
N THR A 647 10.32 27.86 23.78
CA THR A 647 9.68 26.82 22.92
C THR A 647 9.73 25.38 23.46
N GLU A 648 9.59 25.15 24.78
CA GLU A 648 9.46 23.77 25.31
C GLU A 648 8.38 23.65 26.38
N ARG A 649 7.12 23.77 25.96
CA ARG A 649 5.96 23.23 26.69
C ARG A 649 4.93 22.64 25.72
N THR A 650 5.34 21.65 24.93
CA THR A 650 4.39 20.84 24.16
C THR A 650 4.86 19.40 23.91
N PHE A 651 5.56 18.77 24.87
CA PHE A 651 5.93 17.35 24.77
C PHE A 651 5.93 16.69 26.14
N GLU A 652 4.82 16.82 26.88
CA GLU A 652 4.57 15.96 28.06
C GLU A 652 3.08 15.82 28.38
N ARG A 653 2.26 15.74 27.33
CA ARG A 653 0.82 15.50 27.48
C ARG A 653 0.25 14.86 26.20
N ILE A 654 0.65 13.61 25.93
CA ILE A 654 -0.09 12.54 25.21
C ILE A 654 0.71 11.25 25.45
N THR A 655 0.70 10.74 26.69
CA THR A 655 0.96 9.32 26.94
C THR A 655 0.33 8.95 28.27
N LEU A 656 -1.01 8.94 28.36
CA LEU A 656 -1.80 8.30 29.44
C LEU A 656 -3.32 8.37 29.16
N GLU A 657 -3.75 8.21 27.90
CA GLU A 657 -5.17 8.07 27.51
C GLU A 657 -5.38 6.95 26.47
N VAL A 658 -4.55 5.89 26.50
CA VAL A 658 -4.72 4.70 25.62
C VAL A 658 -4.72 3.38 26.40
N ILE A 659 -4.87 3.42 27.72
CA ILE A 659 -5.05 2.21 28.54
C ILE A 659 -6.20 2.44 29.52
N GLN A 660 -7.39 2.73 28.98
CA GLN A 660 -8.71 2.56 29.62
C GLN A 660 -9.89 2.90 28.66
N GLU A 661 -9.74 2.53 27.38
CA GLU A 661 -10.83 2.07 26.50
C GLU A 661 -10.50 0.62 26.11
#